data_AF-A0A956R6W9-F1
#
_entry.id   AF-A0A956R6W9-F1
#
_cell.length_a   1.000
_cell.length_b   1.000
_cell.length_c   1.000
_cell.angle_alpha   90.00
_cell.angle_beta   90.00
_cell.angle_gamma   90.00
#
_symmetry.space_group_name_H-M   'P 1'
#
loop_
_entity.id
_entity.type
_entity.pdbx_description
1 polymer ?
#
loop_
_entity_poly.entity_id
_entity_poly.type
_entity_poly.pdbx_seq_one_letter_code
_entity_poly.pdbx_strand_id
1 'polypeptide(L)'
;PVVVRPRGEALRVWIDDAPRGEPVPLAELSAALERLEPERRAGGIALDLPDDTPVGAWWAVAEAVAPEPDAVTRLALDFAPCLTPPPDMACVPGGPAIVGADDGPPPERPRRELLLSTFYIDRHEVTIAQYDACHDERGCRVRINGYQNIMKPFIGPTQPAMPMDFPRAQSYCAWAGKRLPTEWEWEKAARGPDGSLYSWGDAEPTCERAIFRSCAPWGCTPYPGTTGFRWDCSEHVTKPVGSFAPGHYGLYDMAGNGYEWTRSAGVESVAECGPACEGRDPQGRCDGASPCEGLRVLKGGSWYWPKTHLRGSHRRVEKIKTGGHRLGMRCATELPFLTRFPPRLLAEERPALELPEPPTEDQLAAFTTVVDDPVQDKKICDSKVREGWHPSQADGGRSELDCRDPFPYLMTNEPRGHVWRAYIANLGGAYVGIGSDQNFSYIAAARARWAWVMDYDPRVVKHHQRMRAFILAAPTADEFVALYAPEAQHRALSILSEAYPDDPDLKQLRWGHTATRDDLFAYFTKQRKDRGRGKAAGFGWLSDDEHYRYIRTLYQQGRLRAVAGDLLREGGALASIGEAARTLGVPVRIYYTSNAPTAWGGQITDAYRANVLGLPFDERSVVLRTTDGGGSLRQKTKWHHNVQWGRHMQARLRRPGYDTVWKVIEGRIPGDDDALTVLGLPSPDAP
;
A
#
# COMPACT_ATOMS: atom_id res chain seq x y z
N PRO A 1 -31.42 -8.66 12.85
CA PRO A 1 -30.15 -8.69 12.08
C PRO A 1 -29.58 -7.27 11.95
N VAL A 2 -28.55 -6.95 12.72
CA VAL A 2 -27.93 -5.63 12.69
C VAL A 2 -26.82 -5.66 11.64
N VAL A 3 -26.88 -4.81 10.61
CA VAL A 3 -25.84 -4.70 9.59
C VAL A 3 -25.05 -3.42 9.82
N VAL A 4 -23.76 -3.54 10.10
CA VAL A 4 -22.87 -2.40 10.31
C VAL A 4 -22.17 -2.05 8.99
N ARG A 5 -22.23 -0.78 8.54
CA ARG A 5 -21.46 -0.30 7.38
C ARG A 5 -20.44 0.77 7.81
N PRO A 6 -19.15 0.68 7.44
CA PRO A 6 -18.17 1.69 7.83
C PRO A 6 -18.18 2.88 6.87
N ARG A 7 -18.60 4.08 7.32
CA ARG A 7 -18.30 5.38 6.69
C ARG A 7 -18.29 6.55 7.70
N GLY A 8 -17.10 7.10 7.96
CA GLY A 8 -16.92 8.50 8.44
C GLY A 8 -16.68 8.71 9.94
N GLU A 9 -16.33 9.95 10.29
CA GLU A 9 -15.76 10.45 11.57
C GLU A 9 -16.76 10.59 12.74
N ALA A 10 -17.98 10.06 12.62
CA ALA A 10 -18.98 10.10 13.69
C ALA A 10 -19.90 8.87 13.66
N LEU A 11 -20.33 8.42 14.83
CA LEU A 11 -21.33 7.36 15.01
C LEU A 11 -22.64 7.76 14.29
N ARG A 12 -23.07 7.00 13.29
CA ARG A 12 -24.29 7.28 12.51
C ARG A 12 -25.27 6.12 12.63
N VAL A 13 -26.44 6.39 13.19
CA VAL A 13 -27.53 5.43 13.33
C VAL A 13 -28.56 5.77 12.26
N TRP A 14 -28.83 4.84 11.35
CA TRP A 14 -29.83 5.05 10.30
C TRP A 14 -31.10 4.29 10.67
N ILE A 15 -32.20 5.03 10.84
CA ILE A 15 -33.54 4.50 11.06
C ILE A 15 -34.35 4.89 9.82
N ASP A 16 -34.95 3.91 9.15
CA ASP A 16 -35.54 4.02 7.79
C ASP A 16 -36.67 5.06 7.60
N ASP A 17 -37.04 5.82 8.63
CA ASP A 17 -38.17 6.77 8.58
C ASP A 17 -37.90 8.13 9.25
N ALA A 18 -36.66 8.41 9.66
CA ALA A 18 -36.28 9.77 10.03
C ALA A 18 -36.07 10.61 8.75
N PRO A 19 -36.44 11.91 8.72
CA PRO A 19 -36.15 12.75 7.58
C PRO A 19 -34.62 12.80 7.41
N ARG A 20 -34.12 12.24 6.30
CA ARG A 20 -32.71 12.24 5.87
C ARG A 20 -31.67 12.51 6.98
N GLY A 21 -31.25 11.45 7.69
CA GLY A 21 -29.83 11.27 8.04
C GLY A 21 -29.16 12.26 9.00
N GLU A 22 -29.74 12.54 10.17
CA GLU A 22 -28.96 13.12 11.27
C GLU A 22 -28.31 12.03 12.15
N PRO A 23 -26.98 12.10 12.38
CA PRO A 23 -26.26 11.18 13.28
C PRO A 23 -26.80 11.24 14.72
N VAL A 24 -26.83 10.10 15.42
CA VAL A 24 -27.14 10.05 16.86
C VAL A 24 -25.85 9.78 17.64
N PRO A 25 -25.47 10.64 18.61
CA PRO A 25 -24.33 10.40 19.48
C PRO A 25 -24.48 9.09 20.28
N LEU A 26 -23.38 8.38 20.55
CA LEU A 26 -23.40 7.09 21.27
C LEU A 26 -24.10 7.19 22.63
N ALA A 27 -23.88 8.30 23.34
CA ALA A 27 -24.50 8.57 24.64
C ALA A 27 -26.04 8.66 24.57
N GLU A 28 -26.59 8.95 23.39
CA GLU A 28 -28.03 9.11 23.17
C GLU A 28 -28.66 7.90 22.46
N LEU A 29 -27.85 6.90 22.07
CA LEU A 29 -28.30 5.73 21.33
C LEU A 29 -29.43 5.00 22.06
N SER A 30 -29.27 4.72 23.35
CA SER A 30 -30.30 4.04 24.16
C SER A 30 -31.64 4.80 24.13
N ALA A 31 -31.59 6.11 24.36
CA ALA A 31 -32.78 6.97 24.33
C ALA A 31 -33.39 7.08 22.93
N ALA A 32 -32.60 6.99 21.86
CA ALA A 32 -33.09 6.96 20.48
C ALA A 32 -33.76 5.63 20.13
N LEU A 33 -33.22 4.51 20.63
CA LEU A 33 -33.80 3.17 20.45
C LEU A 33 -35.12 3.02 21.20
N GLU A 34 -35.24 3.59 22.40
CA GLU A 34 -36.48 3.61 23.18
C GLU A 34 -37.63 4.36 22.48
N ARG A 35 -37.30 5.31 21.58
CA ARG A 35 -38.29 6.03 20.77
C ARG A 35 -38.78 5.23 19.56
N LEU A 36 -38.16 4.10 19.23
CA LEU A 36 -38.60 3.24 18.14
C LEU A 36 -39.78 2.36 18.59
N GLU A 37 -40.78 2.25 17.73
CA GLU A 37 -41.88 1.29 17.89
C GLU A 37 -41.36 -0.15 18.05
N PRO A 38 -41.96 -0.99 18.93
CA PRO A 38 -41.49 -2.35 19.21
C PRO A 38 -41.31 -3.23 17.96
N GLU A 39 -42.23 -3.09 16.99
CA GLU A 39 -42.19 -3.85 15.73
C GLU A 39 -40.98 -3.48 14.85
N ARG A 40 -40.51 -2.22 14.93
CA ARG A 40 -39.31 -1.75 14.22
C ARG A 40 -38.03 -2.23 14.87
N ARG A 41 -37.99 -2.32 16.20
CA ARG A 41 -36.85 -2.93 16.92
C ARG A 41 -36.67 -4.40 16.52
N ALA A 42 -37.78 -5.12 16.25
CA ALA A 42 -37.75 -6.50 15.80
C ALA A 42 -37.20 -6.67 14.36
N GLY A 43 -37.27 -5.64 13.51
CA GLY A 43 -36.81 -5.67 12.11
C GLY A 43 -35.28 -5.67 11.92
N GLY A 44 -34.50 -5.38 12.97
CA GLY A 44 -33.05 -5.20 12.91
C GLY A 44 -32.66 -3.74 12.61
N ILE A 45 -31.63 -3.26 13.30
CA ILE A 45 -31.15 -1.88 13.24
C ILE A 45 -29.80 -1.88 12.53
N ALA A 46 -29.52 -0.97 11.58
CA ALA A 46 -28.20 -0.84 10.98
C ALA A 46 -27.40 0.27 11.70
N LEU A 47 -26.13 0.02 12.02
CA LEU A 47 -25.30 0.93 12.80
C LEU A 47 -23.97 1.18 12.10
N ASP A 48 -23.68 2.42 11.73
CA ASP A 48 -22.40 2.79 11.13
C ASP A 48 -21.48 3.33 12.23
N LEU A 49 -20.45 2.57 12.54
CA LEU A 49 -19.50 2.86 13.62
C LEU A 49 -18.14 3.25 13.00
N PRO A 50 -17.52 4.37 13.44
CA PRO A 50 -16.19 4.76 13.03
C PRO A 50 -15.15 3.65 13.28
N ASP A 51 -14.18 3.48 12.37
CA ASP A 51 -13.16 2.40 12.48
C ASP A 51 -12.24 2.55 13.71
N ASP A 52 -12.13 3.76 14.28
CA ASP A 52 -11.38 4.07 15.51
C ASP A 52 -12.20 3.89 16.80
N THR A 53 -13.48 3.54 16.68
CA THR A 53 -14.35 3.30 17.83
C THR A 53 -13.79 2.14 18.67
N PRO A 54 -13.47 2.34 19.97
CA PRO A 54 -12.94 1.28 20.82
C PRO A 54 -13.91 0.12 20.92
N VAL A 55 -13.42 -1.12 20.86
CA VAL A 55 -14.26 -2.34 20.86
C VAL A 55 -15.26 -2.37 22.01
N GLY A 56 -14.88 -1.87 23.20
CA GLY A 56 -15.81 -1.76 24.34
C GLY A 56 -17.04 -0.90 24.06
N ALA A 57 -16.93 0.14 23.24
CA ALA A 57 -18.07 0.94 22.79
C ALA A 57 -19.00 0.15 21.86
N TRP A 58 -18.47 -0.77 21.03
CA TRP A 58 -19.29 -1.66 20.20
C TRP A 58 -20.09 -2.65 21.05
N TRP A 59 -19.49 -3.16 22.14
CA TRP A 59 -20.20 -4.01 23.10
C TRP A 59 -21.28 -3.22 23.84
N ALA A 60 -20.97 -2.01 24.31
CA ALA A 60 -21.96 -1.14 24.93
C ALA A 60 -23.13 -0.84 23.97
N VAL A 61 -22.85 -0.64 22.68
CA VAL A 61 -23.87 -0.54 21.63
C VAL A 61 -24.70 -1.81 21.55
N ALA A 62 -24.06 -2.99 21.48
CA ALA A 62 -24.73 -4.29 21.38
C ALA A 62 -25.62 -4.60 22.58
N GLU A 63 -25.17 -4.24 23.79
CA GLU A 63 -25.92 -4.32 25.04
C GLU A 63 -27.11 -3.35 25.03
N ALA A 64 -26.90 -2.11 24.58
CA ALA A 64 -27.96 -1.11 24.51
C ALA A 64 -29.07 -1.45 23.49
N VAL A 65 -28.76 -2.17 22.42
CA VAL A 65 -29.75 -2.64 21.42
C VAL A 65 -30.36 -4.01 21.77
N ALA A 66 -29.89 -4.69 22.82
CA ALA A 66 -30.43 -5.98 23.21
C ALA A 66 -31.86 -5.79 23.75
N PRO A 67 -32.88 -6.44 23.14
CA PRO A 67 -34.26 -6.22 23.54
C PRO A 67 -34.57 -6.76 24.94
N GLU A 68 -33.79 -7.72 25.45
CA GLU A 68 -33.93 -8.35 26.77
C GLU A 68 -32.54 -8.80 27.28
N PRO A 69 -32.32 -8.98 28.60
CA PRO A 69 -31.03 -9.40 29.19
C PRO A 69 -30.45 -10.71 28.63
N ASP A 70 -31.31 -11.62 28.18
CA ASP A 70 -30.94 -12.93 27.61
C ASP A 70 -31.04 -12.98 26.08
N ALA A 71 -31.34 -11.85 25.42
CA ALA A 71 -31.49 -11.82 23.98
C ALA A 71 -30.12 -11.92 23.28
N VAL A 72 -30.02 -12.83 22.30
CA VAL A 72 -28.82 -12.93 21.45
C VAL A 72 -28.87 -11.85 20.36
N THR A 73 -28.21 -10.72 20.62
CA THR A 73 -27.99 -9.68 19.61
C THR A 73 -26.91 -10.14 18.61
N ARG A 74 -27.24 -10.18 17.32
CA ARG A 74 -26.27 -10.42 16.24
C ARG A 74 -25.86 -9.13 15.58
N LEU A 75 -24.63 -8.69 15.88
CA LEU A 75 -23.93 -7.63 15.18
C LEU A 75 -23.26 -8.22 13.93
N ALA A 76 -23.74 -7.90 12.73
CA ALA A 76 -23.07 -8.26 11.49
C ALA A 76 -22.02 -7.20 11.17
N LEU A 77 -20.77 -7.53 11.50
CA LEU A 77 -19.59 -6.78 11.06
C LEU A 77 -19.23 -7.22 9.64
N ASP A 78 -19.16 -6.27 8.72
CA ASP A 78 -18.79 -6.53 7.32
C ASP A 78 -17.27 -6.80 7.20
N PHE A 79 -16.88 -8.02 7.58
CA PHE A 79 -15.55 -8.55 7.28
C PHE A 79 -15.60 -9.34 5.97
N ALA A 80 -14.56 -9.16 5.14
CA ALA A 80 -14.39 -9.97 3.95
C ALA A 80 -14.43 -11.46 4.32
N PRO A 81 -15.20 -12.32 3.62
CA PRO A 81 -15.25 -13.74 3.94
C PRO A 81 -13.89 -14.42 3.70
N CYS A 82 -13.66 -15.56 4.34
CA CYS A 82 -12.54 -16.41 3.98
C CYS A 82 -12.70 -16.92 2.54
N LEU A 83 -11.76 -16.53 1.69
CA LEU A 83 -11.62 -17.07 0.35
C LEU A 83 -10.62 -18.23 0.38
N THR A 84 -10.56 -19.03 -0.69
CA THR A 84 -9.61 -20.14 -0.80
C THR A 84 -8.17 -19.60 -0.76
N PRO A 85 -7.38 -19.91 0.27
CA PRO A 85 -6.00 -19.45 0.35
C PRO A 85 -5.06 -20.28 -0.53
N PRO A 86 -3.82 -19.82 -0.75
CA PRO A 86 -2.75 -20.66 -1.27
C PRO A 86 -2.56 -21.90 -0.39
N PRO A 87 -2.15 -23.05 -0.93
CA PRO A 87 -2.07 -24.31 -0.18
C PRO A 87 -1.23 -24.26 1.11
N ASP A 88 -0.22 -23.39 1.16
CA ASP A 88 0.69 -23.19 2.29
C ASP A 88 0.17 -22.21 3.36
N MET A 89 -1.03 -21.64 3.18
CA MET A 89 -1.62 -20.66 4.10
C MET A 89 -2.95 -21.14 4.67
N ALA A 90 -3.34 -20.53 5.79
CA ALA A 90 -4.64 -20.69 6.43
C ALA A 90 -5.36 -19.34 6.44
N CYS A 91 -6.68 -19.35 6.26
CA CYS A 91 -7.51 -18.18 6.49
C CYS A 91 -7.84 -18.06 7.97
N VAL A 92 -7.64 -16.87 8.54
CA VAL A 92 -8.14 -16.49 9.86
C VAL A 92 -9.32 -15.53 9.65
N PRO A 93 -10.56 -15.95 9.97
CA PRO A 93 -11.75 -15.12 9.77
C PRO A 93 -11.65 -13.79 10.53
N GLY A 94 -12.13 -12.72 9.88
CA GLY A 94 -12.29 -11.43 10.52
C GLY A 94 -13.28 -11.48 11.67
N GLY A 95 -13.08 -10.63 12.67
CA GLY A 95 -13.88 -10.62 13.90
C GLY A 95 -13.07 -10.38 15.17
N PRO A 96 -13.69 -10.60 16.33
CA PRO A 96 -13.08 -10.42 17.63
C PRO A 96 -11.78 -11.21 17.81
N ALA A 97 -10.87 -10.64 18.59
CA ALA A 97 -9.58 -11.21 18.94
C ALA A 97 -9.29 -10.90 20.41
N ILE A 98 -9.10 -11.94 21.22
CA ILE A 98 -8.64 -11.80 22.60
C ILE A 98 -7.11 -11.81 22.58
N VAL A 99 -6.50 -10.70 23.00
CA VAL A 99 -5.04 -10.54 23.06
C VAL A 99 -4.58 -10.16 24.46
N GLY A 100 -3.38 -10.60 24.85
CA GLY A 100 -2.87 -10.44 26.21
C GLY A 100 -3.51 -11.40 27.22
N ALA A 101 -3.10 -11.27 28.48
CA ALA A 101 -3.57 -12.11 29.58
C ALA A 101 -3.38 -11.38 30.92
N ASP A 102 -4.45 -11.22 31.70
CA ASP A 102 -4.40 -10.54 33.01
C ASP A 102 -3.62 -11.35 34.06
N ASP A 103 -3.67 -12.67 33.97
CA ASP A 103 -2.94 -13.62 34.81
C ASP A 103 -1.50 -13.85 34.31
N GLY A 104 -1.14 -13.32 33.14
CA GLY A 104 0.19 -13.45 32.55
C GLY A 104 1.27 -12.62 33.25
N PRO A 105 2.55 -12.78 32.86
CA PRO A 105 3.62 -11.85 33.21
C PRO A 105 3.32 -10.39 32.82
N PRO A 106 3.96 -9.38 33.43
CA PRO A 106 3.67 -7.97 33.17
C PRO A 106 3.64 -7.55 31.70
N PRO A 107 4.55 -8.02 30.81
CA PRO A 107 4.49 -7.67 29.39
C PRO A 107 3.23 -8.15 28.68
N GLU A 108 2.57 -9.22 29.17
CA GLU A 108 1.39 -9.82 28.57
C GLU A 108 0.08 -9.13 29.01
N ARG A 109 0.15 -8.22 29.98
CA ARG A 109 -1.02 -7.52 30.55
C ARG A 109 -1.28 -6.18 29.83
N PRO A 110 -2.54 -5.70 29.82
CA PRO A 110 -3.75 -6.41 30.22
C PRO A 110 -4.30 -7.32 29.09
N ARG A 111 -5.26 -8.19 29.43
CA ARG A 111 -6.15 -8.80 28.43
C ARG A 111 -6.98 -7.71 27.76
N ARG A 112 -7.12 -7.79 26.45
CA ARG A 112 -7.88 -6.84 25.63
C ARG A 112 -8.63 -7.56 24.52
N GLU A 113 -9.70 -6.94 24.06
CA GLU A 113 -10.48 -7.38 22.92
C GLU A 113 -10.28 -6.41 21.76
N LEU A 114 -9.87 -6.95 20.61
CA LEU A 114 -9.63 -6.22 19.38
C LEU A 114 -10.53 -6.74 18.26
N LEU A 115 -10.72 -5.95 17.21
CA LEU A 115 -11.34 -6.40 15.97
C LEU A 115 -10.28 -6.52 14.89
N LEU A 116 -10.06 -7.72 14.36
CA LEU A 116 -9.11 -7.93 13.26
C LEU A 116 -9.87 -8.32 12.00
N SER A 117 -9.53 -7.69 10.87
CA SER A 117 -10.04 -8.08 9.55
C SER A 117 -9.58 -9.48 9.16
N THR A 118 -10.26 -10.09 8.19
CA THR A 118 -9.84 -11.38 7.63
C THR A 118 -8.44 -11.26 7.03
N PHE A 119 -7.58 -12.21 7.35
CA PHE A 119 -6.23 -12.31 6.82
C PHE A 119 -5.85 -13.77 6.60
N TYR A 120 -4.75 -13.98 5.90
CA TYR A 120 -4.17 -15.28 5.62
C TYR A 120 -2.79 -15.33 6.25
N ILE A 121 -2.43 -16.45 6.86
CA ILE A 121 -1.13 -16.64 7.52
C ILE A 121 -0.56 -18.01 7.17
N ASP A 122 0.76 -18.08 7.06
CA ASP A 122 1.45 -19.32 6.71
C ASP A 122 1.14 -20.42 7.73
N ARG A 123 0.82 -21.61 7.21
CA ARG A 123 0.54 -22.80 8.03
C ARG A 123 1.73 -23.19 8.90
N HIS A 124 2.93 -22.90 8.43
CA HIS A 124 4.20 -23.30 9.03
C HIS A 124 5.14 -22.08 9.15
N GLU A 125 6.14 -22.19 10.02
CA GLU A 125 7.31 -21.33 9.91
C GLU A 125 7.95 -21.45 8.51
N VAL A 126 8.54 -20.36 8.03
CA VAL A 126 9.27 -20.38 6.76
C VAL A 126 10.48 -21.29 6.90
N THR A 127 10.66 -22.19 5.95
CA THR A 127 11.74 -23.18 5.95
C THR A 127 13.03 -22.67 5.30
N ILE A 128 14.15 -23.34 5.60
CA ILE A 128 15.44 -23.05 4.96
C ILE A 128 15.34 -23.18 3.43
N ALA A 129 14.71 -24.23 2.90
CA ALA A 129 14.56 -24.40 1.45
C ALA A 129 13.75 -23.27 0.80
N GLN A 130 12.70 -22.81 1.47
CA GLN A 130 11.92 -21.66 1.01
C GLN A 130 12.76 -20.37 0.98
N TYR A 131 13.54 -20.11 2.04
CA TYR A 131 14.39 -18.93 2.09
C TYR A 131 15.54 -18.98 1.08
N ASP A 132 16.13 -20.16 0.85
CA ASP A 132 17.15 -20.36 -0.17
C ASP A 132 16.62 -20.07 -1.58
N ALA A 133 15.37 -20.44 -1.89
CA ALA A 133 14.72 -20.08 -3.15
C ALA A 133 14.62 -18.55 -3.32
N CYS A 134 14.25 -17.82 -2.25
CA CYS A 134 14.25 -16.35 -2.25
C CYS A 134 15.64 -15.76 -2.55
N HIS A 135 16.70 -16.39 -2.04
CA HIS A 135 18.05 -15.95 -2.32
C HIS A 135 18.47 -16.21 -3.76
N ASP A 136 18.18 -17.41 -4.28
CA ASP A 136 18.51 -17.81 -5.65
C ASP A 136 17.81 -16.94 -6.70
N GLU A 137 16.61 -16.48 -6.39
CA GLU A 137 15.86 -15.51 -7.21
C GLU A 137 16.21 -14.04 -6.93
N ARG A 138 17.25 -13.78 -6.12
CA ARG A 138 17.75 -12.44 -5.75
C ARG A 138 16.78 -11.57 -4.94
N GLY A 139 15.66 -12.13 -4.46
CA GLY A 139 14.75 -11.47 -3.53
C GLY A 139 15.36 -11.29 -2.13
N CYS A 140 16.20 -12.25 -1.70
CA CYS A 140 16.88 -12.24 -0.42
C CYS A 140 18.40 -12.11 -0.60
N ARG A 141 19.02 -11.06 -0.06
CA ARG A 141 20.44 -10.75 -0.35
C ARG A 141 21.45 -11.74 0.23
N VAL A 142 21.16 -12.35 1.37
CA VAL A 142 22.13 -13.14 2.16
C VAL A 142 21.51 -14.49 2.47
N ARG A 143 22.20 -15.58 2.12
CA ARG A 143 21.79 -16.93 2.54
C ARG A 143 21.88 -17.09 4.05
N ILE A 144 21.03 -17.95 4.59
CA ILE A 144 21.19 -18.49 5.94
C ILE A 144 22.34 -19.51 5.84
N ASN A 145 23.57 -19.10 6.11
CA ASN A 145 24.72 -19.99 5.98
C ASN A 145 25.25 -20.46 7.35
N GLY A 146 25.95 -21.59 7.34
CA GLY A 146 26.49 -22.26 8.54
C GLY A 146 27.56 -21.47 9.31
N TYR A 147 28.04 -20.33 8.80
CA TYR A 147 28.92 -19.42 9.56
C TYR A 147 28.14 -18.52 10.53
N GLN A 148 26.87 -18.25 10.24
CA GLN A 148 25.96 -17.49 11.12
C GLN A 148 25.22 -18.39 12.10
N ASN A 149 25.06 -19.67 11.75
CA ASN A 149 24.57 -20.69 12.66
C ASN A 149 25.75 -21.29 13.43
N ILE A 150 26.05 -20.73 14.61
CA ILE A 150 27.02 -21.32 15.55
C ILE A 150 26.66 -22.76 15.96
N MET A 151 25.46 -23.21 15.61
CA MET A 151 24.93 -24.54 15.83
C MET A 151 24.81 -25.26 14.47
N LYS A 152 25.77 -26.15 14.17
CA LYS A 152 25.81 -26.97 12.93
C LYS A 152 24.53 -27.74 12.57
N PRO A 153 23.63 -28.14 13.50
CA PRO A 153 22.56 -29.06 13.12
C PRO A 153 21.22 -28.39 12.69
N PHE A 154 21.18 -27.05 12.51
CA PHE A 154 20.02 -26.28 11.99
C PHE A 154 20.09 -26.03 10.46
N ILE A 155 20.37 -27.06 9.66
CA ILE A 155 20.62 -26.90 8.20
C ILE A 155 19.70 -27.74 7.30
N GLY A 156 18.71 -28.44 7.87
CA GLY A 156 17.78 -29.26 7.10
C GLY A 156 16.82 -28.41 6.26
N PRO A 157 16.51 -28.80 5.01
CA PRO A 157 15.67 -27.99 4.11
C PRO A 157 14.24 -27.75 4.64
N THR A 158 13.74 -28.62 5.51
CA THR A 158 12.40 -28.55 6.12
C THR A 158 12.38 -27.96 7.53
N GLN A 159 13.54 -27.59 8.07
CA GLN A 159 13.62 -26.87 9.34
C GLN A 159 13.27 -25.39 9.13
N PRO A 160 12.78 -24.71 10.18
CA PRO A 160 12.57 -23.27 10.16
C PRO A 160 13.86 -22.50 9.84
N ALA A 161 13.70 -21.45 9.03
CA ALA A 161 14.74 -20.56 8.56
C ALA A 161 15.30 -19.70 9.71
N MET A 162 16.39 -20.18 10.33
CA MET A 162 17.10 -19.49 11.41
C MET A 162 18.61 -19.59 11.20
N PRO A 163 19.41 -18.58 11.63
CA PRO A 163 19.01 -17.36 12.32
C PRO A 163 18.40 -16.30 11.39
N MET A 164 17.31 -15.68 11.81
CA MET A 164 16.62 -14.61 11.09
C MET A 164 16.70 -13.27 11.85
N ASP A 165 17.10 -12.21 11.16
CA ASP A 165 16.88 -10.83 11.64
C ASP A 165 15.64 -10.22 10.97
N PHE A 166 15.14 -9.12 11.52
CA PHE A 166 13.91 -8.51 11.05
C PHE A 166 13.97 -8.05 9.58
N PRO A 167 15.05 -7.39 9.09
CA PRO A 167 15.15 -7.02 7.68
C PRO A 167 15.12 -8.20 6.72
N ARG A 168 15.86 -9.28 7.01
CA ARG A 168 15.80 -10.51 6.21
C ARG A 168 14.41 -11.12 6.24
N ALA A 169 13.75 -11.04 7.39
CA ALA A 169 12.41 -11.55 7.53
C ALA A 169 11.40 -10.79 6.66
N GLN A 170 11.45 -9.46 6.75
CA GLN A 170 10.62 -8.58 5.95
C GLN A 170 10.86 -8.77 4.45
N SER A 171 12.12 -8.90 4.01
CA SER A 171 12.46 -9.14 2.59
C SER A 171 11.91 -10.46 2.07
N TYR A 172 12.01 -11.55 2.84
CA TYR A 172 11.48 -12.84 2.41
C TYR A 172 9.96 -12.79 2.24
N CYS A 173 9.23 -12.30 3.25
CA CYS A 173 7.78 -12.25 3.15
C CYS A 173 7.33 -11.38 1.97
N ALA A 174 8.01 -10.25 1.76
CA ALA A 174 7.75 -9.40 0.62
C ALA A 174 7.99 -10.13 -0.72
N TRP A 175 9.10 -10.87 -0.88
CA TRP A 175 9.40 -11.65 -2.09
C TRP A 175 8.36 -12.76 -2.33
N ALA A 176 7.87 -13.39 -1.26
CA ALA A 176 6.83 -14.40 -1.32
C ALA A 176 5.44 -13.83 -1.66
N GLY A 177 5.30 -12.51 -1.84
CA GLY A 177 4.03 -11.82 -2.07
C GLY A 177 3.17 -11.69 -0.81
N LYS A 178 3.82 -11.64 0.35
CA LYS A 178 3.25 -11.63 1.70
C LYS A 178 3.87 -10.45 2.50
N ARG A 179 3.67 -10.43 3.80
CA ARG A 179 4.32 -9.55 4.79
C ARG A 179 4.51 -10.29 6.12
N LEU A 180 5.17 -9.69 7.09
CA LEU A 180 5.11 -10.21 8.46
C LEU A 180 3.73 -9.93 9.08
N PRO A 181 3.19 -10.84 9.92
CA PRO A 181 1.96 -10.59 10.67
C PRO A 181 2.16 -9.43 11.68
N THR A 182 1.08 -8.76 12.07
CA THR A 182 1.09 -7.95 13.31
C THR A 182 1.18 -8.89 14.52
N GLU A 183 1.59 -8.37 15.67
CA GLU A 183 1.54 -9.12 16.94
C GLU A 183 0.13 -9.66 17.22
N TRP A 184 -0.90 -8.87 16.90
CA TRP A 184 -2.30 -9.21 17.16
C TRP A 184 -2.85 -10.25 16.19
N GLU A 185 -2.50 -10.15 14.90
CA GLU A 185 -2.84 -11.18 13.91
C GLU A 185 -2.19 -12.52 14.29
N TRP A 186 -0.91 -12.50 14.67
CA TRP A 186 -0.22 -13.70 15.11
C TRP A 186 -0.89 -14.29 16.36
N GLU A 187 -1.24 -13.47 17.36
CA GLU A 187 -1.85 -13.95 18.59
C GLU A 187 -3.26 -14.49 18.38
N LYS A 188 -4.11 -13.83 17.59
CA LYS A 188 -5.43 -14.35 17.21
C LYS A 188 -5.30 -15.70 16.51
N ALA A 189 -4.36 -15.80 15.56
CA ALA A 189 -4.10 -17.02 14.82
C ALA A 189 -3.64 -18.14 15.76
N ALA A 190 -2.79 -17.83 16.74
CA ALA A 190 -2.28 -18.79 17.71
C ALA A 190 -3.35 -19.25 18.70
N ARG A 191 -4.20 -18.34 19.20
CA ARG A 191 -5.08 -18.58 20.36
C ARG A 191 -6.51 -18.94 19.99
N GLY A 192 -6.89 -18.80 18.73
CA GLY A 192 -8.27 -19.01 18.31
C GLY A 192 -9.21 -17.91 18.80
N PRO A 193 -10.52 -18.03 18.49
CA PRO A 193 -11.52 -16.99 18.80
C PRO A 193 -11.72 -16.80 20.32
N ASP A 194 -11.53 -17.87 21.11
CA ASP A 194 -11.81 -17.86 22.55
C ASP A 194 -10.58 -17.47 23.41
N GLY A 195 -9.43 -17.21 22.77
CA GLY A 195 -8.24 -16.75 23.48
C GLY A 195 -7.54 -17.84 24.32
N SER A 196 -7.42 -19.07 23.81
CA SER A 196 -6.73 -20.18 24.48
C SER A 196 -5.32 -19.83 24.96
N LEU A 197 -4.83 -20.47 26.03
CA LEU A 197 -3.47 -20.25 26.55
C LEU A 197 -2.37 -20.68 25.58
N TYR A 198 -2.59 -21.80 24.88
CA TYR A 198 -1.69 -22.35 23.86
C TYR A 198 -2.46 -22.65 22.57
N SER A 199 -1.74 -22.96 21.48
CA SER A 199 -2.36 -23.19 20.18
C SER A 199 -3.26 -24.42 20.08
N TRP A 200 -3.16 -25.31 21.06
CA TRP A 200 -3.97 -26.52 21.21
C TRP A 200 -4.96 -26.44 22.38
N GLY A 201 -5.20 -25.26 22.95
CA GLY A 201 -6.04 -25.07 24.14
C GLY A 201 -5.23 -24.82 25.41
N ASP A 202 -5.80 -25.17 26.56
CA ASP A 202 -5.26 -24.75 27.88
C ASP A 202 -4.41 -25.82 28.58
N ALA A 203 -4.23 -26.98 27.94
CA ALA A 203 -3.39 -28.04 28.48
C ALA A 203 -1.91 -27.64 28.44
N GLU A 204 -1.20 -27.90 29.54
CA GLU A 204 0.22 -27.58 29.69
C GLU A 204 1.11 -28.14 28.55
N PRO A 205 2.17 -27.41 28.15
CA PRO A 205 3.06 -27.87 27.09
C PRO A 205 3.85 -29.12 27.47
N THR A 206 3.88 -30.08 26.55
CA THR A 206 4.69 -31.29 26.61
C THR A 206 5.58 -31.39 25.38
N CYS A 207 6.63 -32.21 25.44
CA CYS A 207 7.54 -32.43 24.32
C CYS A 207 6.91 -33.20 23.14
N GLU A 208 5.67 -33.67 23.31
CA GLU A 208 4.82 -34.26 22.26
C GLU A 208 3.99 -33.22 21.50
N ARG A 209 3.94 -31.97 21.99
CA ARG A 209 3.15 -30.89 21.38
C ARG A 209 3.99 -29.72 20.87
N ALA A 210 5.16 -29.49 21.48
CA ALA A 210 6.04 -28.39 21.13
C ALA A 210 7.51 -28.71 21.45
N ILE A 211 8.44 -27.99 20.83
CA ILE A 211 9.86 -28.00 21.20
C ILE A 211 10.21 -26.76 22.01
N PHE A 212 10.70 -26.97 23.23
CA PHE A 212 11.18 -25.95 24.16
C PHE A 212 12.40 -26.47 24.93
N ARG A 213 13.01 -25.62 25.78
CA ARG A 213 14.34 -25.87 26.36
C ARG A 213 14.53 -27.24 26.97
N SER A 214 13.58 -27.79 27.73
CA SER A 214 13.80 -29.03 28.47
C SER A 214 13.31 -30.29 27.75
N CYS A 215 13.13 -30.24 26.43
CA CYS A 215 12.80 -31.43 25.66
C CYS A 215 14.08 -32.22 25.32
N ALA A 216 14.00 -33.54 25.35
CA ALA A 216 15.11 -34.44 25.02
C ALA A 216 14.63 -35.43 23.95
N PRO A 217 15.43 -35.76 22.91
CA PRO A 217 16.77 -35.24 22.59
C PRO A 217 16.77 -33.86 21.88
N TRP A 218 15.68 -33.09 21.97
CA TRP A 218 15.46 -31.85 21.21
C TRP A 218 15.30 -30.65 22.16
N GLY A 219 16.22 -29.67 22.22
CA GLY A 219 16.13 -28.59 23.23
C GLY A 219 17.49 -28.18 23.78
N CYS A 220 17.65 -28.08 25.09
CA CYS A 220 18.94 -28.00 25.76
C CYS A 220 18.91 -28.95 26.97
N THR A 221 20.05 -29.49 27.37
CA THR A 221 20.17 -30.30 28.58
C THR A 221 20.76 -29.48 29.73
N PRO A 222 20.39 -29.73 31.00
CA PRO A 222 21.08 -29.14 32.12
C PRO A 222 22.56 -29.59 32.13
N TYR A 223 23.50 -28.70 32.41
CA TYR A 223 24.90 -29.11 32.56
C TYR A 223 25.05 -30.09 33.73
N PRO A 224 25.81 -31.18 33.58
CA PRO A 224 26.08 -32.13 34.66
C PRO A 224 26.59 -31.41 35.92
N GLY A 225 25.98 -31.70 37.07
CA GLY A 225 26.40 -31.16 38.37
C GLY A 225 26.08 -29.68 38.61
N THR A 226 25.27 -29.03 37.77
CA THR A 226 24.88 -27.61 37.96
C THR A 226 23.45 -27.46 38.46
N THR A 227 23.21 -26.45 39.30
CA THR A 227 21.88 -26.07 39.79
C THR A 227 21.15 -25.21 38.74
N GLY A 228 20.63 -25.82 37.68
CA GLY A 228 19.54 -25.33 36.84
C GLY A 228 19.74 -24.06 35.97
N PHE A 229 20.81 -23.28 36.16
CA PHE A 229 21.03 -22.04 35.42
C PHE A 229 21.92 -22.19 34.17
N ARG A 230 22.68 -23.28 34.06
CA ARG A 230 23.57 -23.55 32.92
C ARG A 230 23.00 -24.69 32.08
N TRP A 231 22.77 -24.41 30.80
CA TRP A 231 22.21 -25.35 29.84
C TRP A 231 23.20 -25.61 28.71
N ASP A 232 23.40 -26.88 28.37
CA ASP A 232 24.15 -27.31 27.21
C ASP A 232 23.19 -27.45 26.02
N CYS A 233 23.37 -26.58 25.04
CA CYS A 233 22.57 -26.57 23.82
C CYS A 233 23.35 -27.13 22.61
N SER A 234 24.60 -27.58 22.78
CA SER A 234 25.58 -27.86 21.72
C SER A 234 25.16 -28.90 20.66
N GLU A 235 24.33 -29.88 21.04
CA GLU A 235 23.91 -30.99 20.15
C GLU A 235 22.47 -30.89 19.61
N HIS A 236 21.78 -29.75 19.80
CA HIS A 236 20.33 -29.69 19.60
C HIS A 236 19.89 -28.84 18.41
N VAL A 237 18.68 -29.12 17.93
CA VAL A 237 18.11 -28.57 16.68
C VAL A 237 16.64 -28.21 16.82
N THR A 238 16.17 -27.37 15.90
CA THR A 238 14.76 -27.29 15.56
C THR A 238 14.25 -28.60 14.98
N LYS A 239 12.96 -28.85 15.13
CA LYS A 239 12.30 -29.91 14.37
C LYS A 239 11.91 -29.39 12.98
N PRO A 240 11.75 -30.29 11.99
CA PRO A 240 11.05 -29.97 10.76
C PRO A 240 9.70 -29.30 11.09
N VAL A 241 9.33 -28.28 10.33
CA VAL A 241 8.03 -27.64 10.51
C VAL A 241 6.90 -28.66 10.27
N GLY A 242 5.81 -28.54 11.02
CA GLY A 242 4.68 -29.46 10.95
C GLY A 242 4.89 -30.79 11.67
N SER A 243 5.88 -30.88 12.57
CA SER A 243 6.19 -32.11 13.31
C SER A 243 5.15 -32.50 14.36
N PHE A 244 4.25 -31.58 14.73
CA PHE A 244 3.20 -31.80 15.72
C PHE A 244 1.82 -31.62 15.10
N ALA A 245 0.77 -31.98 15.86
CA ALA A 245 -0.60 -31.72 15.44
C ALA A 245 -0.84 -30.20 15.27
N PRO A 246 -1.63 -29.79 14.26
CA PRO A 246 -1.97 -28.39 14.10
C PRO A 246 -2.85 -27.91 15.25
N GLY A 247 -2.70 -26.63 15.59
CA GLY A 247 -3.60 -25.92 16.48
C GLY A 247 -4.77 -25.29 15.74
N HIS A 248 -5.25 -24.17 16.29
CA HIS A 248 -6.29 -23.34 15.68
C HIS A 248 -6.01 -23.04 14.20
N TYR A 249 -7.07 -23.01 13.40
CA TYR A 249 -7.04 -22.72 11.95
C TYR A 249 -6.11 -23.62 11.12
N GLY A 250 -5.67 -24.77 11.64
CA GLY A 250 -4.74 -25.66 10.92
C GLY A 250 -3.30 -25.16 10.94
N LEU A 251 -2.93 -24.32 11.92
CA LEU A 251 -1.59 -23.74 12.05
C LEU A 251 -0.68 -24.62 12.89
N TYR A 252 0.55 -24.81 12.41
CA TYR A 252 1.58 -25.61 13.05
C TYR A 252 2.60 -24.74 13.75
N ASP A 253 3.22 -25.30 14.78
CA ASP A 253 4.38 -24.74 15.48
C ASP A 253 4.20 -23.30 15.98
N MET A 254 2.95 -22.88 16.25
CA MET A 254 2.66 -21.57 16.87
C MET A 254 3.22 -21.47 18.30
N ALA A 255 3.73 -22.56 18.87
CA ALA A 255 4.36 -22.59 20.19
C ALA A 255 5.64 -23.45 20.13
N GLY A 256 6.78 -22.82 20.41
CA GLY A 256 8.09 -23.46 20.45
C GLY A 256 8.78 -23.43 19.09
N ASN A 257 9.75 -24.33 18.88
CA ASN A 257 10.63 -24.32 17.72
C ASN A 257 11.38 -22.97 17.60
N GLY A 258 10.91 -21.99 16.83
CA GLY A 258 11.49 -20.65 16.71
C GLY A 258 10.60 -19.54 17.26
N TYR A 259 11.23 -18.49 17.80
CA TYR A 259 10.54 -17.22 17.96
C TYR A 259 10.26 -16.62 16.59
N GLU A 260 9.10 -16.03 16.39
CA GLU A 260 8.72 -15.50 15.09
C GLU A 260 8.62 -13.98 15.10
N TRP A 261 9.27 -13.35 14.12
CA TRP A 261 9.18 -11.91 13.90
C TRP A 261 7.76 -11.47 13.52
N THR A 262 7.29 -10.41 14.18
CA THR A 262 6.09 -9.67 13.79
C THR A 262 6.47 -8.26 13.34
N ARG A 263 5.64 -7.60 12.52
CA ARG A 263 5.89 -6.22 12.09
C ARG A 263 5.65 -5.17 13.18
N SER A 264 4.96 -5.53 14.26
CA SER A 264 4.58 -4.62 15.32
C SER A 264 5.80 -4.05 16.06
N ALA A 265 5.78 -2.74 16.27
CA ALA A 265 6.79 -2.04 17.04
C ALA A 265 6.76 -2.49 18.51
N GLY A 266 7.94 -2.71 19.10
CA GLY A 266 8.07 -3.09 20.49
C GLY A 266 7.75 -1.93 21.43
N VAL A 267 6.90 -2.20 22.41
CA VAL A 267 6.61 -1.33 23.57
C VAL A 267 6.81 -2.15 24.84
N GLU A 268 7.32 -1.50 25.90
CA GLU A 268 7.61 -2.18 27.18
C GLU A 268 6.31 -2.70 27.80
N SER A 269 5.26 -1.89 27.77
CA SER A 269 3.89 -2.29 28.07
C SER A 269 2.96 -1.92 26.92
N VAL A 270 1.98 -2.77 26.62
CA VAL A 270 0.98 -2.44 25.59
C VAL A 270 0.08 -1.29 26.02
N ALA A 271 -0.09 -1.08 27.34
CA ALA A 271 -0.85 0.05 27.87
C ALA A 271 -0.22 1.42 27.49
N GLU A 272 1.11 1.47 27.29
CA GLU A 272 1.82 2.70 26.91
C GLU A 272 1.59 3.11 25.45
N CYS A 273 1.06 2.20 24.63
CA CYS A 273 0.82 2.43 23.21
C CYS A 273 -0.41 3.30 22.94
N GLY A 274 -1.32 3.43 23.91
CA GLY A 274 -2.54 4.22 23.78
C GLY A 274 -3.43 3.77 22.60
N PRO A 275 -4.16 4.71 21.96
CA PRO A 275 -5.12 4.41 20.88
C PRO A 275 -4.54 3.61 19.70
N ALA A 276 -3.24 3.73 19.40
CA ALA A 276 -2.57 3.02 18.31
C ALA A 276 -2.55 1.48 18.48
N CYS A 277 -2.85 0.99 19.69
CA CYS A 277 -2.97 -0.43 20.01
C CYS A 277 -4.41 -0.89 20.24
N GLU A 278 -5.40 -0.02 20.01
CA GLU A 278 -6.83 -0.28 20.24
C GLU A 278 -7.64 -0.22 18.92
N GLY A 279 -8.92 -0.56 18.98
CA GLY A 279 -9.83 -0.46 17.83
C GLY A 279 -9.68 -1.60 16.80
N ARG A 280 -9.96 -1.27 15.54
CA ARG A 280 -9.93 -2.21 14.41
C ARG A 280 -8.55 -2.26 13.76
N ASP A 281 -8.03 -3.47 13.55
CA ASP A 281 -6.73 -3.72 12.93
C ASP A 281 -5.60 -2.81 13.46
N PRO A 282 -5.41 -2.70 14.80
CA PRO A 282 -4.36 -1.83 15.32
C PRO A 282 -2.99 -2.26 14.79
N GLN A 283 -2.18 -1.28 14.43
CA GLN A 283 -0.83 -1.53 13.92
C GLN A 283 0.23 -1.47 15.02
N GLY A 284 -0.14 -1.00 16.21
CA GLY A 284 0.75 -0.78 17.34
C GLY A 284 1.46 0.57 17.25
N ARG A 285 2.45 0.80 18.12
CA ARG A 285 3.20 2.08 18.17
C ARG A 285 3.71 2.50 16.78
N CYS A 286 3.73 3.81 16.55
CA CYS A 286 4.00 4.43 15.25
C CYS A 286 2.96 4.07 14.16
N ASP A 287 1.79 3.53 14.54
CA ASP A 287 0.80 2.98 13.61
C ASP A 287 1.42 2.02 12.59
N GLY A 288 2.37 1.20 13.06
CA GLY A 288 3.13 0.26 12.24
C GLY A 288 4.10 0.88 11.24
N ALA A 289 4.42 2.18 11.35
CA ALA A 289 5.31 2.87 10.41
C ALA A 289 6.69 2.20 10.30
N SER A 290 7.29 2.31 9.11
CA SER A 290 8.71 2.05 8.89
C SER A 290 9.37 3.28 8.25
N PRO A 291 10.40 3.88 8.87
CA PRO A 291 11.07 3.42 10.09
C PRO A 291 10.34 3.87 11.37
N CYS A 292 9.73 2.93 12.11
CA CYS A 292 9.53 3.09 13.55
C CYS A 292 10.83 2.61 14.20
N GLU A 293 11.63 3.57 14.68
CA GLU A 293 12.88 3.28 15.37
C GLU A 293 12.64 2.40 16.59
N GLY A 294 13.60 1.52 16.90
CA GLY A 294 13.58 0.70 18.10
C GLY A 294 13.33 -0.79 17.85
N LEU A 295 12.64 -1.41 18.81
CA LEU A 295 12.49 -2.86 18.90
C LEU A 295 11.32 -3.36 18.05
N ARG A 296 11.29 -4.66 17.78
CA ARG A 296 10.15 -5.38 17.17
C ARG A 296 9.74 -6.54 18.05
N VAL A 297 8.47 -6.94 17.94
CA VAL A 297 7.92 -8.00 18.78
C VAL A 297 8.14 -9.38 18.15
N LEU A 298 8.57 -10.32 19.00
CA LEU A 298 8.67 -11.74 18.75
C LEU A 298 7.54 -12.48 19.49
N LYS A 299 6.98 -13.51 18.85
CA LYS A 299 5.93 -14.39 19.42
C LYS A 299 6.31 -15.87 19.32
N GLY A 300 5.61 -16.73 20.06
CA GLY A 300 5.70 -18.21 19.95
C GLY A 300 6.66 -18.91 20.91
N GLY A 301 7.66 -18.23 21.47
CA GLY A 301 8.70 -18.89 22.24
C GLY A 301 9.69 -19.64 21.33
N SER A 302 10.63 -20.39 21.89
CA SER A 302 11.54 -21.18 21.06
C SER A 302 12.11 -22.39 21.80
N TRP A 303 12.79 -23.26 21.07
CA TRP A 303 13.54 -24.41 21.59
C TRP A 303 14.55 -24.04 22.69
N TYR A 304 14.96 -22.77 22.79
CA TYR A 304 15.95 -22.28 23.76
C TYR A 304 15.34 -21.85 25.10
N TRP A 305 14.03 -21.58 25.15
CA TRP A 305 13.36 -20.99 26.32
C TRP A 305 12.46 -22.00 27.05
N PRO A 306 12.21 -21.81 28.36
CA PRO A 306 11.34 -22.71 29.10
C PRO A 306 9.88 -22.61 28.62
N LYS A 307 9.09 -23.64 28.93
CA LYS A 307 7.67 -23.75 28.51
C LYS A 307 6.78 -22.55 28.86
N THR A 308 7.17 -21.72 29.85
CA THR A 308 6.44 -20.49 30.21
C THR A 308 6.42 -19.46 29.10
N HIS A 309 7.34 -19.52 28.13
CA HIS A 309 7.41 -18.60 27.00
C HIS A 309 6.59 -19.07 25.79
N LEU A 310 5.90 -20.22 25.91
CA LEU A 310 5.09 -20.79 24.83
C LEU A 310 3.64 -20.31 24.81
N ARG A 311 3.22 -19.49 25.80
CA ARG A 311 1.86 -18.95 25.85
C ARG A 311 1.58 -18.13 24.58
N GLY A 312 0.36 -18.19 24.06
CA GLY A 312 -0.05 -17.40 22.90
C GLY A 312 0.06 -15.88 23.14
N SER A 313 -0.17 -15.43 24.38
CA SER A 313 0.07 -14.05 24.81
C SER A 313 1.54 -13.68 24.92
N HIS A 314 2.44 -14.66 25.03
CA HIS A 314 3.83 -14.37 25.33
C HIS A 314 4.44 -13.47 24.25
N ARG A 315 5.08 -12.40 24.71
CA ARG A 315 5.70 -11.40 23.84
C ARG A 315 7.06 -11.02 24.34
N ARG A 316 7.96 -10.83 23.39
CA ARG A 316 9.34 -10.40 23.63
C ARG A 316 9.70 -9.30 22.65
N VAL A 317 10.30 -8.22 23.15
CA VAL A 317 10.86 -7.17 22.30
C VAL A 317 12.32 -7.48 21.96
N GLU A 318 12.71 -7.24 20.70
CA GLU A 318 14.06 -7.55 20.22
C GLU A 318 14.55 -6.49 19.20
N LYS A 319 15.87 -6.27 19.15
CA LYS A 319 16.46 -5.30 18.21
C LYS A 319 16.39 -5.84 16.79
N ILE A 320 16.05 -4.98 15.82
CA ILE A 320 15.83 -5.38 14.42
C ILE A 320 17.04 -6.08 13.77
N LYS A 321 18.27 -5.76 14.20
CA LYS A 321 19.51 -6.37 13.68
C LYS A 321 19.94 -7.63 14.43
N THR A 322 19.21 -8.04 15.48
CA THR A 322 19.50 -9.28 16.19
C THR A 322 19.11 -10.47 15.31
N GLY A 323 20.09 -11.22 14.82
CA GLY A 323 19.89 -12.48 14.09
C GLY A 323 20.27 -13.68 14.94
N GLY A 324 19.50 -13.99 15.98
CA GLY A 324 19.78 -15.12 16.87
C GLY A 324 19.38 -16.47 16.25
N HIS A 325 20.11 -17.54 16.59
CA HIS A 325 19.87 -18.96 16.21
C HIS A 325 18.53 -19.57 16.71
N ARG A 326 17.66 -18.73 17.25
CA ARG A 326 16.36 -19.07 17.83
C ARG A 326 15.23 -18.17 17.29
N LEU A 327 15.56 -17.30 16.34
CA LEU A 327 14.67 -16.34 15.73
C LEU A 327 14.42 -16.79 14.29
N GLY A 328 13.17 -17.11 14.00
CA GLY A 328 12.64 -17.47 12.69
C GLY A 328 11.51 -16.51 12.31
N MET A 329 10.53 -17.02 11.60
CA MET A 329 9.44 -16.23 11.03
C MET A 329 8.34 -17.08 10.43
N ARG A 330 7.17 -16.46 10.28
CA ARG A 330 6.15 -16.83 9.31
C ARG A 330 5.58 -15.59 8.65
N CYS A 331 4.96 -15.73 7.49
CA CYS A 331 4.37 -14.61 6.76
C CYS A 331 2.84 -14.63 6.83
N ALA A 332 2.25 -13.48 6.56
CA ALA A 332 0.82 -13.26 6.44
C ALA A 332 0.50 -12.34 5.24
N THR A 333 -0.75 -12.30 4.80
CA THR A 333 -1.23 -11.42 3.73
C THR A 333 -2.71 -11.12 3.92
N GLU A 334 -3.17 -9.99 3.39
CA GLU A 334 -4.59 -9.64 3.31
C GLU A 334 -5.30 -10.36 2.16
N LEU A 335 -4.54 -10.84 1.18
CA LEU A 335 -5.07 -11.33 -0.09
C LEU A 335 -4.99 -12.86 -0.16
N PRO A 336 -6.03 -13.54 -0.65
CA PRO A 336 -6.01 -15.00 -0.81
C PRO A 336 -5.13 -15.48 -1.98
N PHE A 337 -4.46 -14.57 -2.68
CA PHE A 337 -3.56 -14.89 -3.78
C PHE A 337 -2.21 -14.21 -3.56
N LEU A 338 -1.15 -14.92 -3.93
CA LEU A 338 0.22 -14.42 -3.77
C LEU A 338 0.63 -13.59 -4.98
N THR A 339 1.38 -12.54 -4.70
CA THR A 339 1.96 -11.61 -5.67
C THR A 339 3.46 -11.90 -5.78
N ARG A 340 3.83 -13.16 -6.13
CA ARG A 340 5.23 -13.61 -6.15
C ARG A 340 6.07 -12.82 -7.16
N PHE A 341 7.36 -12.73 -6.88
CA PHE A 341 8.32 -12.00 -7.70
C PHE A 341 8.92 -12.82 -8.86
N PRO A 342 9.14 -12.22 -10.05
CA PRO A 342 8.38 -11.11 -10.60
C PRO A 342 6.98 -11.58 -11.00
N PRO A 343 5.95 -10.74 -10.85
CA PRO A 343 4.59 -11.11 -11.17
C PRO A 343 4.40 -11.14 -12.68
N ARG A 344 4.29 -12.35 -13.20
CA ARG A 344 4.25 -12.65 -14.64
C ARG A 344 3.08 -11.97 -15.37
N LEU A 345 1.90 -11.79 -14.74
CA LEU A 345 0.69 -11.30 -15.42
C LEU A 345 0.83 -9.86 -15.97
N LEU A 346 1.64 -9.01 -15.33
CA LEU A 346 1.85 -7.63 -15.76
C LEU A 346 3.15 -7.40 -16.52
N ALA A 347 4.07 -8.36 -16.48
CA ALA A 347 5.32 -8.37 -17.24
C ALA A 347 5.24 -9.20 -18.54
N GLU A 348 4.16 -9.95 -18.75
CA GLU A 348 3.88 -10.65 -20.01
C GLU A 348 3.74 -9.65 -21.16
N GLU A 349 4.39 -9.97 -22.27
CA GLU A 349 4.38 -9.15 -23.46
C GLU A 349 2.96 -9.15 -24.05
N ARG A 350 2.35 -7.97 -24.06
CA ARG A 350 1.02 -7.75 -24.63
C ARG A 350 1.17 -7.28 -26.07
N PRO A 351 0.34 -7.78 -27.01
CA PRO A 351 0.38 -7.33 -28.39
C PRO A 351 0.13 -5.81 -28.44
N ALA A 352 0.76 -5.14 -29.41
CA ALA A 352 0.52 -3.73 -29.64
C ALA A 352 -0.97 -3.48 -29.90
N LEU A 353 -1.58 -2.57 -29.14
CA LEU A 353 -2.94 -2.14 -29.41
C LEU A 353 -2.91 -1.13 -30.56
N GLU A 354 -3.83 -1.32 -31.51
CA GLU A 354 -4.03 -0.38 -32.61
C GLU A 354 -4.49 1.00 -32.09
N LEU A 355 -4.34 2.01 -32.96
CA LEU A 355 -4.87 3.35 -32.69
C LEU A 355 -6.39 3.25 -32.43
N PRO A 356 -6.91 3.96 -31.42
CA PRO A 356 -8.34 3.94 -31.15
C PRO A 356 -9.12 4.59 -32.30
N GLU A 357 -10.24 3.97 -32.66
CA GLU A 357 -11.24 4.59 -33.53
C GLU A 357 -11.73 5.93 -32.96
N PRO A 358 -12.19 6.88 -33.80
CA PRO A 358 -12.78 8.12 -33.33
C PRO A 358 -13.89 7.89 -32.29
N PRO A 359 -13.94 8.66 -31.19
CA PRO A 359 -14.96 8.51 -30.16
C PRO A 359 -16.34 8.95 -30.67
N THR A 360 -17.39 8.40 -30.07
CA THR A 360 -18.76 8.91 -30.27
C THR A 360 -18.96 10.23 -29.52
N GLU A 361 -20.01 10.98 -29.86
CA GLU A 361 -20.37 12.22 -29.16
C GLU A 361 -20.64 11.97 -27.67
N ASP A 362 -21.36 10.90 -27.33
CA ASP A 362 -21.64 10.52 -25.94
C ASP A 362 -20.36 10.21 -25.16
N GLN A 363 -19.39 9.55 -25.80
CA GLN A 363 -18.09 9.29 -25.19
C GLN A 363 -17.32 10.58 -24.94
N LEU A 364 -17.32 11.51 -25.91
CA LEU A 364 -16.71 12.82 -25.72
C LEU A 364 -17.39 13.62 -24.62
N ALA A 365 -18.72 13.61 -24.55
CA ALA A 365 -19.50 14.26 -23.50
C ALA A 365 -19.15 13.69 -22.11
N ALA A 366 -19.07 12.37 -21.97
CA ALA A 366 -18.65 11.72 -20.73
C ALA A 366 -17.20 12.04 -20.36
N PHE A 367 -16.30 12.18 -21.34
CA PHE A 367 -14.90 12.54 -21.10
C PHE A 367 -14.73 14.00 -20.63
N THR A 368 -15.58 14.90 -21.11
CA THR A 368 -15.49 16.34 -20.80
C THR A 368 -16.19 16.75 -19.51
N THR A 369 -16.97 15.87 -18.86
CA THR A 369 -17.61 16.16 -17.56
C THR A 369 -16.63 16.36 -16.41
N VAL A 370 -15.34 16.03 -16.61
CA VAL A 370 -14.28 16.29 -15.63
C VAL A 370 -14.19 17.78 -15.31
N VAL A 371 -14.20 18.08 -14.01
CA VAL A 371 -14.20 19.43 -13.47
C VAL A 371 -12.76 19.86 -13.21
N ASP A 372 -12.43 21.09 -13.62
CA ASP A 372 -11.18 21.74 -13.25
C ASP A 372 -11.29 22.32 -11.83
N ASP A 373 -10.31 22.01 -10.97
CA ASP A 373 -10.21 22.58 -9.64
C ASP A 373 -9.79 24.06 -9.73
N PRO A 374 -10.22 24.91 -8.77
CA PRO A 374 -9.80 26.30 -8.70
C PRO A 374 -8.35 26.41 -8.22
N VAL A 375 -7.39 26.15 -9.12
CA VAL A 375 -5.95 26.29 -8.86
C VAL A 375 -5.52 27.75 -9.01
N GLN A 376 -4.55 28.18 -8.20
CA GLN A 376 -4.07 29.57 -8.18
C GLN A 376 -2.57 29.64 -8.44
N ASP A 377 -2.13 30.67 -9.18
CA ASP A 377 -0.70 30.97 -9.31
C ASP A 377 -0.25 31.71 -8.05
N LYS A 378 0.11 30.93 -7.03
CA LYS A 378 0.53 31.43 -5.73
C LYS A 378 1.87 32.16 -5.83
N LYS A 379 2.17 33.03 -4.85
CA LYS A 379 3.49 33.67 -4.77
C LYS A 379 4.57 32.64 -4.45
N ILE A 380 5.82 32.89 -4.84
CA ILE A 380 6.95 32.02 -4.45
C ILE A 380 7.11 32.08 -2.93
N CYS A 381 7.23 30.92 -2.28
CA CYS A 381 7.45 30.85 -0.84
C CYS A 381 8.76 31.55 -0.45
N ASP A 382 8.73 32.27 0.67
CA ASP A 382 9.92 32.94 1.20
C ASP A 382 11.03 31.95 1.59
N SER A 383 12.25 32.44 1.81
CA SER A 383 13.39 31.57 2.13
C SER A 383 13.25 30.83 3.46
N LYS A 384 12.59 31.41 4.47
CA LYS A 384 12.41 30.78 5.78
C LYS A 384 11.43 29.61 5.71
N VAL A 385 10.35 29.78 4.97
CA VAL A 385 9.39 28.71 4.66
C VAL A 385 10.11 27.59 3.91
N ARG A 386 10.95 27.93 2.92
CA ARG A 386 11.73 26.95 2.14
C ARG A 386 12.81 26.22 2.93
N GLU A 387 13.46 26.89 3.88
CA GLU A 387 14.45 26.29 4.79
C GLU A 387 13.81 25.24 5.73
N GLY A 388 12.52 25.39 6.05
CA GLY A 388 11.74 24.46 6.86
C GLY A 388 11.07 23.30 6.10
N TRP A 389 11.25 23.19 4.78
CA TRP A 389 10.57 22.19 3.92
C TRP A 389 10.89 20.71 4.20
N HIS A 390 11.65 20.42 5.27
CA HIS A 390 11.85 19.07 5.79
C HIS A 390 12.30 19.14 7.26
N PRO A 391 11.41 19.45 8.24
CA PRO A 391 10.64 18.44 8.97
C PRO A 391 9.27 18.92 9.51
N SER A 392 8.77 20.11 9.14
CA SER A 392 7.59 20.75 9.77
C SER A 392 6.28 20.68 8.98
N GLN A 393 6.15 19.76 8.01
CA GLN A 393 4.95 19.66 7.15
C GLN A 393 4.14 18.37 7.41
N ALA A 394 4.15 17.88 8.66
CA ALA A 394 3.39 16.69 9.06
C ALA A 394 1.88 16.93 9.09
N ASP A 395 1.44 18.19 9.18
CA ASP A 395 0.04 18.58 9.23
C ASP A 395 -0.30 19.43 7.99
N GLY A 396 -1.05 18.89 7.02
CA GLY A 396 -1.82 19.68 6.04
C GLY A 396 -1.43 19.64 4.56
N GLY A 397 -0.34 18.96 4.19
CA GLY A 397 0.06 18.86 2.78
C GLY A 397 0.42 20.21 2.10
N ARG A 398 0.99 20.16 0.89
CA ARG A 398 1.42 21.40 0.18
C ARG A 398 0.25 22.20 -0.41
N SER A 399 -0.95 21.64 -0.47
CA SER A 399 -2.13 22.27 -1.05
C SER A 399 -2.61 23.50 -0.26
N GLU A 400 -2.42 23.50 1.06
CA GLU A 400 -2.91 24.55 1.96
C GLU A 400 -1.97 25.76 2.09
N LEU A 401 -0.74 25.68 1.59
CA LEU A 401 0.19 26.80 1.66
C LEU A 401 -0.24 27.95 0.74
N ASP A 402 -0.26 29.19 1.20
CA ASP A 402 -0.56 30.37 0.36
C ASP A 402 0.57 30.74 -0.65
N CYS A 403 1.56 29.87 -0.81
CA CYS A 403 2.73 30.07 -1.65
C CYS A 403 3.13 28.77 -2.39
N ARG A 404 4.02 28.87 -3.40
CA ARG A 404 4.47 27.74 -4.24
C ARG A 404 5.99 27.64 -4.39
N ASP A 405 6.42 26.53 -5.00
CA ASP A 405 7.80 26.30 -5.43
C ASP A 405 8.27 27.38 -6.42
N PRO A 406 9.52 27.90 -6.28
CA PRO A 406 10.12 28.75 -7.30
C PRO A 406 10.15 28.10 -8.69
N PHE A 407 10.31 26.78 -8.77
CA PHE A 407 10.44 26.07 -10.04
C PHE A 407 9.09 25.52 -10.52
N PRO A 408 8.54 25.98 -11.66
CA PRO A 408 7.47 25.25 -12.32
C PRO A 408 8.08 23.97 -12.91
N TYR A 409 7.58 22.81 -12.52
CA TYR A 409 8.04 21.51 -13.03
C TYR A 409 7.53 21.25 -14.46
N LEU A 410 7.85 22.15 -15.40
CA LEU A 410 7.48 22.07 -16.82
C LEU A 410 8.18 20.92 -17.56
N MET A 411 9.20 20.33 -16.94
CA MET A 411 10.01 19.24 -17.49
C MET A 411 10.22 18.20 -16.39
N THR A 412 10.20 16.91 -16.74
CA THR A 412 10.53 15.87 -15.77
C THR A 412 12.03 15.87 -15.44
N ASN A 413 12.33 15.62 -14.17
CA ASN A 413 13.68 15.29 -13.69
C ASN A 413 13.82 13.79 -13.35
N GLU A 414 12.93 12.94 -13.89
CA GLU A 414 12.92 11.48 -13.75
C GLU A 414 13.51 10.79 -15.00
N PRO A 415 14.83 10.72 -15.17
CA PRO A 415 15.45 10.26 -16.42
C PRO A 415 15.25 8.77 -16.72
N ARG A 416 14.67 8.00 -15.79
CA ARG A 416 14.57 6.54 -15.87
C ARG A 416 13.14 6.01 -15.95
N GLY A 417 12.15 6.82 -16.33
CA GLY A 417 10.75 6.36 -16.47
C GLY A 417 10.55 5.11 -17.34
N HIS A 418 11.48 4.82 -18.27
CA HIS A 418 11.50 3.60 -19.08
C HIS A 418 11.56 2.29 -18.28
N VAL A 419 11.97 2.30 -17.01
CA VAL A 419 11.98 1.09 -16.17
C VAL A 419 10.58 0.52 -15.94
N TRP A 420 9.53 1.31 -16.10
CA TRP A 420 8.15 0.83 -16.02
C TRP A 420 7.64 0.14 -17.30
N ARG A 421 8.40 0.15 -18.41
CA ARG A 421 7.93 -0.33 -19.72
C ARG A 421 7.30 -1.72 -19.63
N ALA A 422 7.98 -2.67 -18.99
CA ALA A 422 7.49 -4.05 -18.87
C ALA A 422 6.11 -4.13 -18.21
N TYR A 423 5.80 -3.21 -17.30
CA TYR A 423 4.57 -3.22 -16.51
C TYR A 423 3.41 -2.50 -17.19
N ILE A 424 3.71 -1.52 -18.06
CA ILE A 424 2.70 -0.63 -18.64
C ILE A 424 2.42 -0.88 -20.12
N ALA A 425 3.34 -1.50 -20.85
CA ALA A 425 3.26 -1.61 -22.31
C ALA A 425 1.93 -2.23 -22.76
N ASN A 426 1.21 -1.55 -23.65
CA ASN A 426 -0.06 -2.02 -24.25
C ASN A 426 -1.17 -2.37 -23.23
N LEU A 427 -1.19 -1.71 -22.07
CA LEU A 427 -2.26 -1.90 -21.08
C LEU A 427 -3.64 -1.47 -21.60
N GLY A 428 -3.75 -0.45 -22.44
CA GLY A 428 -5.04 0.14 -22.83
C GLY A 428 -5.72 0.91 -21.70
N GLY A 429 -7.05 1.00 -21.74
CA GLY A 429 -7.86 1.66 -20.70
C GLY A 429 -7.62 3.17 -20.62
N ALA A 430 -7.91 3.76 -19.46
CA ALA A 430 -7.67 5.17 -19.19
C ALA A 430 -6.36 5.40 -18.41
N TYR A 431 -5.75 6.55 -18.66
CA TYR A 431 -4.57 7.07 -17.98
C TYR A 431 -4.94 8.30 -17.15
N VAL A 432 -4.44 8.36 -15.92
CA VAL A 432 -4.48 9.55 -15.07
C VAL A 432 -3.08 9.80 -14.55
N GLY A 433 -2.54 11.00 -14.72
CA GLY A 433 -1.20 11.29 -14.22
C GLY A 433 -0.92 12.77 -14.01
N ILE A 434 0.08 13.06 -13.17
CA ILE A 434 0.48 14.43 -12.86
C ILE A 434 1.77 14.89 -13.54
N GLY A 435 2.04 16.19 -13.55
CA GLY A 435 3.25 16.75 -14.13
C GLY A 435 3.14 16.98 -15.63
N SER A 436 4.29 17.01 -16.30
CA SER A 436 4.43 17.53 -17.67
C SER A 436 4.45 16.42 -18.73
N ASP A 437 5.33 16.53 -19.72
CA ASP A 437 5.38 15.73 -20.94
C ASP A 437 5.78 14.25 -20.73
N GLN A 438 6.37 13.88 -19.58
CA GLN A 438 6.67 12.48 -19.29
C GLN A 438 5.41 11.60 -19.35
N ASN A 439 4.24 12.17 -19.02
CA ASN A 439 2.95 11.52 -19.14
C ASN A 439 2.71 11.00 -20.57
N PHE A 440 3.13 11.73 -21.61
CA PHE A 440 2.97 11.32 -22.99
C PHE A 440 3.75 10.05 -23.33
N SER A 441 4.92 9.85 -22.71
CA SER A 441 5.68 8.60 -22.90
C SER A 441 4.94 7.42 -22.28
N TYR A 442 4.34 7.61 -21.10
CA TYR A 442 3.57 6.57 -20.41
C TYR A 442 2.26 6.25 -21.12
N ILE A 443 1.53 7.28 -21.57
CA ILE A 443 0.28 7.16 -22.35
C ILE A 443 0.53 6.39 -23.64
N ALA A 444 1.56 6.76 -24.40
CA ALA A 444 1.90 6.11 -25.67
C ALA A 444 2.37 4.66 -25.46
N ALA A 445 3.31 4.44 -24.53
CA ALA A 445 3.77 3.09 -24.21
C ALA A 445 2.62 2.18 -23.77
N ALA A 446 1.69 2.72 -22.99
CA ALA A 446 0.53 1.97 -22.51
C ALA A 446 -0.58 1.80 -23.54
N ARG A 447 -0.56 2.54 -24.65
CA ARG A 447 -1.69 2.65 -25.57
C ARG A 447 -2.98 3.04 -24.85
N ALA A 448 -2.90 3.99 -23.93
CA ALA A 448 -4.09 4.47 -23.23
C ALA A 448 -5.09 5.06 -24.25
N ARG A 449 -6.37 4.70 -24.11
CA ARG A 449 -7.45 5.14 -25.00
C ARG A 449 -8.07 6.47 -24.58
N TRP A 450 -7.91 6.81 -23.31
CA TRP A 450 -8.36 8.06 -22.70
C TRP A 450 -7.28 8.53 -21.73
N ALA A 451 -7.02 9.83 -21.67
CA ALA A 451 -5.98 10.36 -20.81
C ALA A 451 -6.36 11.71 -20.19
N TRP A 452 -6.27 11.78 -18.87
CA TRP A 452 -6.30 13.02 -18.12
C TRP A 452 -4.93 13.28 -17.52
N VAL A 453 -4.30 14.38 -17.94
CA VAL A 453 -3.04 14.84 -17.34
C VAL A 453 -3.38 16.01 -16.44
N MET A 454 -3.25 15.84 -15.13
CA MET A 454 -3.68 16.84 -14.16
C MET A 454 -2.51 17.50 -13.46
N ASP A 455 -2.60 18.78 -13.11
CA ASP A 455 -1.58 19.41 -12.27
C ASP A 455 -2.17 20.50 -11.38
N TYR A 456 -1.56 20.65 -10.21
CA TYR A 456 -1.94 21.68 -9.24
C TYR A 456 -1.35 23.05 -9.61
N ASP A 457 -0.19 23.08 -10.29
CA ASP A 457 0.43 24.31 -10.73
C ASP A 457 -0.23 24.78 -12.05
N PRO A 458 -0.94 25.92 -12.07
CA PRO A 458 -1.59 26.43 -13.27
C PRO A 458 -0.61 26.68 -14.43
N ARG A 459 0.68 26.87 -14.14
CA ARG A 459 1.70 27.08 -15.18
C ARG A 459 1.99 25.79 -15.94
N VAL A 460 1.88 24.62 -15.28
CA VAL A 460 1.99 23.29 -15.90
C VAL A 460 0.74 23.01 -16.74
N VAL A 461 -0.45 23.32 -16.23
CA VAL A 461 -1.71 23.20 -17.00
C VAL A 461 -1.66 24.05 -18.28
N LYS A 462 -1.24 25.31 -18.16
CA LYS A 462 -1.02 26.22 -19.30
C LYS A 462 0.07 25.73 -20.24
N HIS A 463 1.09 25.03 -19.72
CA HIS A 463 2.10 24.40 -20.56
C HIS A 463 1.52 23.27 -21.41
N HIS A 464 0.68 22.41 -20.84
CA HIS A 464 -0.05 21.40 -21.62
C HIS A 464 -0.98 22.01 -22.66
N GLN A 465 -1.65 23.14 -22.36
CA GLN A 465 -2.44 23.87 -23.35
C GLN A 465 -1.58 24.35 -24.54
N ARG A 466 -0.39 24.90 -24.27
CA ARG A 466 0.57 25.25 -25.34
C ARG A 466 0.99 24.02 -26.15
N MET A 467 1.36 22.93 -25.46
CA MET A 467 1.78 21.70 -26.11
C MET A 467 0.68 21.11 -27.00
N ARG A 468 -0.58 21.14 -26.57
CA ARG A 468 -1.73 20.72 -27.39
C ARG A 468 -1.79 21.47 -28.71
N ALA A 469 -1.74 22.80 -28.68
CA ALA A 469 -1.78 23.61 -29.90
C ALA A 469 -0.61 23.29 -30.84
N PHE A 470 0.59 23.14 -30.29
CA PHE A 470 1.79 22.79 -31.07
C PHE A 470 1.76 21.37 -31.63
N ILE A 471 1.27 20.38 -30.89
CA ILE A 471 1.12 19.00 -31.36
C ILE A 471 0.07 18.90 -32.47
N LEU A 472 -1.04 19.65 -32.37
CA LEU A 472 -2.04 19.67 -33.43
C LEU A 472 -1.50 20.33 -34.71
N ALA A 473 -0.70 21.40 -34.57
CA ALA A 473 -0.08 22.15 -35.66
C ALA A 473 1.16 21.48 -36.28
N ALA A 474 1.82 20.56 -35.58
CA ALA A 474 3.01 19.84 -36.04
C ALA A 474 2.66 18.37 -36.41
N PRO A 475 2.71 17.98 -37.68
CA PRO A 475 2.50 16.58 -38.08
C PRO A 475 3.58 15.61 -37.57
N THR A 476 4.79 16.10 -37.31
CA THR A 476 5.94 15.29 -36.91
C THR A 476 6.58 15.78 -35.61
N ALA A 477 7.26 14.88 -34.89
CA ALA A 477 7.98 15.23 -33.68
C ALA A 477 9.10 16.26 -33.94
N ASP A 478 9.77 16.19 -35.10
CA ASP A 478 10.81 17.16 -35.46
C ASP A 478 10.22 18.57 -35.66
N GLU A 479 9.05 18.67 -36.30
CA GLU A 479 8.33 19.95 -36.44
C GLU A 479 7.85 20.49 -35.10
N PHE A 480 7.39 19.62 -34.19
CA PHE A 480 7.02 20.02 -32.84
C PHE A 480 8.21 20.63 -32.09
N VAL A 481 9.36 19.96 -32.11
CA VAL A 481 10.58 20.48 -31.48
C VAL A 481 11.02 21.80 -32.12
N ALA A 482 10.90 21.92 -33.45
CA ALA A 482 11.25 23.13 -34.17
C ALA A 482 10.38 24.35 -33.78
N LEU A 483 9.14 24.17 -33.30
CA LEU A 483 8.31 25.27 -32.79
C LEU A 483 8.87 25.94 -31.52
N TYR A 484 9.80 25.29 -30.82
CA TYR A 484 10.52 25.88 -29.69
C TYR A 484 11.84 26.52 -30.09
N ALA A 485 12.28 26.40 -31.35
CA ALA A 485 13.49 27.06 -31.80
C ALA A 485 13.33 28.59 -31.76
N PRO A 486 14.40 29.36 -31.42
CA PRO A 486 14.33 30.82 -31.35
C PRO A 486 13.73 31.49 -32.60
N GLU A 487 14.10 31.00 -33.79
CA GLU A 487 13.62 31.48 -35.09
C GLU A 487 12.13 31.20 -35.35
N ALA A 488 11.54 30.22 -34.66
CA ALA A 488 10.14 29.83 -34.83
C ALA A 488 9.18 30.60 -33.92
N GLN A 489 9.67 31.49 -33.05
CA GLN A 489 8.84 32.16 -32.03
C GLN A 489 7.61 32.86 -32.63
N HIS A 490 7.76 33.61 -33.73
CA HIS A 490 6.62 34.30 -34.33
C HIS A 490 5.54 33.30 -34.80
N ARG A 491 5.96 32.20 -35.43
CA ARG A 491 5.06 31.12 -35.86
C ARG A 491 4.37 30.46 -34.67
N ALA A 492 5.13 30.12 -33.63
CA ALA A 492 4.58 29.51 -32.42
C ALA A 492 3.54 30.41 -31.74
N LEU A 493 3.82 31.71 -31.64
CA LEU A 493 2.87 32.67 -31.08
C LEU A 493 1.60 32.84 -31.95
N SER A 494 1.72 32.77 -33.29
CA SER A 494 0.56 32.77 -34.20
C SER A 494 -0.33 31.56 -33.96
N ILE A 495 0.27 30.37 -33.88
CA ILE A 495 -0.45 29.11 -33.60
C ILE A 495 -1.25 29.21 -32.30
N LEU A 496 -0.68 29.79 -31.24
CA LEU A 496 -1.41 29.98 -29.97
C LEU A 496 -2.59 30.94 -30.12
N SER A 497 -2.43 32.02 -30.88
CA SER A 497 -3.52 32.98 -31.12
C SER A 497 -4.64 32.40 -31.99
N GLU A 498 -4.31 31.57 -32.97
CA GLU A 498 -5.28 30.88 -33.82
C GLU A 498 -6.00 29.76 -33.07
N ALA A 499 -5.31 29.03 -32.20
CA ALA A 499 -5.89 27.95 -31.42
C ALA A 499 -6.81 28.43 -30.29
N TYR A 500 -6.55 29.65 -29.77
CA TYR A 500 -7.19 30.18 -28.56
C TYR A 500 -7.55 31.68 -28.71
N PRO A 501 -8.33 32.09 -29.74
CA PRO A 501 -8.57 33.51 -30.04
C PRO A 501 -9.31 34.25 -28.92
N ASP A 502 -10.23 33.57 -28.25
CA ASP A 502 -11.10 34.13 -27.20
C ASP A 502 -10.72 33.67 -25.78
N ASP A 503 -9.59 32.98 -25.63
CA ASP A 503 -9.16 32.46 -24.33
C ASP A 503 -8.65 33.62 -23.44
N PRO A 504 -9.21 33.81 -22.22
CA PRO A 504 -8.81 34.89 -21.33
C PRO A 504 -7.33 34.81 -20.91
N ASP A 505 -6.74 33.61 -20.94
CA ASP A 505 -5.35 33.35 -20.61
C ASP A 505 -4.40 33.44 -21.82
N LEU A 506 -4.86 33.80 -23.03
CA LEU A 506 -4.03 33.85 -24.24
C LEU A 506 -2.74 34.67 -24.04
N LYS A 507 -2.81 35.81 -23.33
CA LYS A 507 -1.62 36.61 -23.01
C LYS A 507 -0.61 35.82 -22.17
N GLN A 508 -1.08 35.06 -21.19
CA GLN A 508 -0.24 34.23 -20.33
C GLN A 508 0.31 33.01 -21.09
N LEU A 509 -0.47 32.43 -22.01
CA LEU A 509 0.00 31.37 -22.89
C LEU A 509 1.16 31.85 -23.76
N ARG A 510 1.00 32.99 -24.43
CA ARG A 510 2.05 33.60 -25.27
C ARG A 510 3.28 33.97 -24.46
N TRP A 511 3.11 34.65 -23.33
CA TRP A 511 4.22 35.02 -22.45
C TRP A 511 4.95 33.79 -21.90
N GLY A 512 4.20 32.80 -21.42
CA GLY A 512 4.76 31.56 -20.88
C GLY A 512 5.60 30.79 -21.90
N HIS A 513 5.19 30.77 -23.18
CA HIS A 513 6.04 30.23 -24.25
C HIS A 513 7.34 31.01 -24.36
N THR A 514 7.29 32.33 -24.56
CA THR A 514 8.48 33.18 -24.70
C THR A 514 9.43 33.04 -23.50
N ALA A 515 8.89 33.00 -22.28
CA ALA A 515 9.67 32.94 -21.05
C ALA A 515 10.38 31.60 -20.81
N THR A 516 9.88 30.50 -21.40
CA THR A 516 10.38 29.13 -21.13
C THR A 516 10.93 28.44 -22.38
N ARG A 517 10.89 29.12 -23.53
CA ARG A 517 11.25 28.60 -24.85
C ARG A 517 12.63 27.96 -24.86
N ASP A 518 13.66 28.66 -24.37
CA ASP A 518 15.05 28.21 -24.53
C ASP A 518 15.34 26.93 -23.73
N ASP A 519 14.85 26.88 -22.49
CA ASP A 519 14.98 25.69 -21.63
C ASP A 519 14.23 24.49 -22.24
N LEU A 520 12.99 24.71 -22.69
CA LEU A 520 12.17 23.67 -23.31
C LEU A 520 12.74 23.21 -24.66
N PHE A 521 13.31 24.12 -25.45
CA PHE A 521 13.95 23.77 -26.71
C PHE A 521 15.16 22.88 -26.49
N ALA A 522 16.03 23.23 -25.54
CA ALA A 522 17.17 22.40 -25.17
C ALA A 522 16.73 21.02 -24.68
N TYR A 523 15.68 20.98 -23.84
CA TYR A 523 15.11 19.77 -23.28
C TYR A 523 14.49 18.85 -24.34
N PHE A 524 13.59 19.36 -25.18
CA PHE A 524 12.94 18.57 -26.23
C PHE A 524 13.92 18.16 -27.33
N THR A 525 14.90 19.00 -27.66
CA THR A 525 16.00 18.62 -28.56
C THR A 525 16.78 17.44 -28.02
N LYS A 526 17.08 17.42 -26.71
CA LYS A 526 17.76 16.30 -26.07
C LYS A 526 16.92 15.02 -26.15
N GLN A 527 15.65 15.08 -25.76
CA GLN A 527 14.74 13.93 -25.89
C GLN A 527 14.67 13.40 -27.32
N ARG A 528 14.56 14.30 -28.30
CA ARG A 528 14.49 13.94 -29.72
C ARG A 528 15.77 13.30 -30.23
N LYS A 529 16.94 13.70 -29.70
CA LYS A 529 18.25 13.11 -30.04
C LYS A 529 18.47 11.74 -29.41
N ASP A 530 17.78 11.40 -28.33
CA ASP A 530 17.92 10.12 -27.63
C ASP A 530 17.26 8.93 -28.39
N ARG A 531 17.03 9.03 -29.71
CA ARG A 531 16.53 7.92 -30.53
C ARG A 531 17.51 6.74 -30.47
N GLY A 532 17.13 5.66 -29.81
CA GLY A 532 17.79 4.35 -30.01
C GLY A 532 19.04 4.05 -29.19
N ARG A 533 19.35 4.78 -28.09
CA ARG A 533 20.52 4.46 -27.24
C ARG A 533 20.13 3.93 -25.85
N GLY A 534 20.73 2.80 -25.47
CA GLY A 534 20.58 2.21 -24.14
C GLY A 534 19.19 1.67 -23.83
N LYS A 535 18.91 1.44 -22.54
CA LYS A 535 17.66 0.82 -22.05
C LYS A 535 16.38 1.65 -22.30
N ALA A 536 16.52 2.93 -22.67
CA ALA A 536 15.40 3.84 -22.90
C ALA A 536 14.94 3.91 -24.37
N ALA A 537 15.66 3.25 -25.30
CA ALA A 537 15.38 3.26 -26.74
C ALA A 537 13.91 2.88 -27.05
N GLY A 538 13.21 3.73 -27.82
CA GLY A 538 11.81 3.49 -28.21
C GLY A 538 10.78 3.68 -27.09
N PHE A 539 11.12 4.37 -25.99
CA PHE A 539 10.15 4.66 -24.92
C PHE A 539 9.54 6.05 -25.02
N GLY A 540 10.36 7.05 -25.34
CA GLY A 540 10.00 8.46 -25.19
C GLY A 540 9.03 8.91 -26.27
N TRP A 541 8.08 9.76 -25.89
CA TRP A 541 7.07 10.27 -26.82
C TRP A 541 7.64 11.12 -27.98
N LEU A 542 8.80 11.75 -27.77
CA LEU A 542 9.54 12.45 -28.84
C LEU A 542 10.66 11.62 -29.44
N SER A 543 11.15 10.57 -28.77
CA SER A 543 12.23 9.73 -29.32
C SER A 543 11.72 8.65 -30.26
N ASP A 544 10.41 8.36 -30.23
CA ASP A 544 9.73 7.41 -31.08
C ASP A 544 8.61 8.10 -31.89
N ASP A 545 8.68 8.01 -33.22
CA ASP A 545 7.73 8.66 -34.14
C ASP A 545 6.32 8.09 -34.05
N GLU A 546 6.20 6.83 -33.62
CA GLU A 546 4.94 6.15 -33.44
C GLU A 546 4.25 6.57 -32.14
N HIS A 547 5.02 6.75 -31.07
CA HIS A 547 4.51 7.35 -29.85
C HIS A 547 4.04 8.79 -30.06
N TYR A 548 4.81 9.61 -30.79
CA TYR A 548 4.39 10.97 -31.14
C TYR A 548 3.06 10.96 -31.90
N ARG A 549 2.96 10.12 -32.94
CA ARG A 549 1.73 9.95 -33.74
C ARG A 549 0.55 9.56 -32.86
N TYR A 550 0.75 8.62 -31.94
CA TYR A 550 -0.29 8.18 -31.01
C TYR A 550 -0.83 9.33 -30.15
N ILE A 551 0.06 10.12 -29.53
CA ILE A 551 -0.32 11.27 -28.70
C ILE A 551 -1.04 12.33 -29.53
N ARG A 552 -0.54 12.61 -30.73
CA ARG A 552 -1.18 13.53 -31.67
C ARG A 552 -2.59 13.06 -32.03
N THR A 553 -2.79 11.77 -32.32
CA THR A 553 -4.12 11.20 -32.62
C THR A 553 -5.07 11.37 -31.43
N LEU A 554 -4.63 11.14 -30.19
CA LEU A 554 -5.49 11.35 -29.02
C LEU A 554 -5.94 12.81 -28.89
N TYR A 555 -5.05 13.78 -29.15
CA TYR A 555 -5.44 15.19 -29.17
C TYR A 555 -6.41 15.53 -30.30
N GLN A 556 -6.18 15.01 -31.51
CA GLN A 556 -7.09 15.22 -32.64
C GLN A 556 -8.49 14.65 -32.37
N GLN A 557 -8.57 13.54 -31.66
CA GLN A 557 -9.80 12.87 -31.30
C GLN A 557 -10.43 13.40 -30.00
N GLY A 558 -9.83 14.39 -29.33
CA GLY A 558 -10.36 14.91 -28.05
C GLY A 558 -10.27 13.93 -26.87
N ARG A 559 -9.41 12.91 -26.94
CA ARG A 559 -9.24 11.84 -25.93
C ARG A 559 -8.16 12.13 -24.88
N LEU A 560 -7.44 13.24 -25.02
CA LEU A 560 -6.40 13.68 -24.08
C LEU A 560 -6.69 15.11 -23.66
N ARG A 561 -6.81 15.32 -22.34
CA ARG A 561 -7.12 16.62 -21.75
C ARG A 561 -6.18 16.91 -20.58
N ALA A 562 -5.72 18.16 -20.52
CA ALA A 562 -5.08 18.70 -19.34
C ALA A 562 -6.15 19.20 -18.35
N VAL A 563 -5.97 18.92 -17.06
CA VAL A 563 -6.93 19.24 -16.00
C VAL A 563 -6.20 20.03 -14.91
N ALA A 564 -6.70 21.20 -14.54
CA ALA A 564 -6.30 21.85 -13.31
C ALA A 564 -6.83 21.02 -12.14
N GLY A 565 -5.94 20.52 -11.28
CA GLY A 565 -6.36 19.53 -10.29
C GLY A 565 -5.46 19.40 -9.08
N ASP A 566 -6.07 19.38 -7.92
CA ASP A 566 -5.44 19.07 -6.64
C ASP A 566 -5.75 17.62 -6.25
N LEU A 567 -4.71 16.82 -6.07
CA LEU A 567 -4.87 15.43 -5.62
C LEU A 567 -5.54 15.35 -4.23
N LEU A 568 -5.41 16.39 -3.42
CA LEU A 568 -5.90 16.46 -2.03
C LEU A 568 -7.29 17.08 -1.90
N ARG A 569 -7.92 17.54 -2.98
CA ARG A 569 -9.25 18.17 -2.91
C ARG A 569 -10.36 17.13 -2.91
N GLU A 570 -11.23 17.21 -1.92
CA GLU A 570 -12.43 16.37 -1.83
C GLU A 570 -13.42 16.72 -2.95
N GLY A 571 -13.91 15.70 -3.66
CA GLY A 571 -14.87 15.88 -4.75
C GLY A 571 -14.34 16.68 -5.96
N GLY A 572 -13.03 16.93 -6.01
CA GLY A 572 -12.39 17.73 -7.05
C GLY A 572 -12.11 16.97 -8.35
N ALA A 573 -11.13 17.45 -9.09
CA ALA A 573 -10.73 16.93 -10.40
C ALA A 573 -10.54 15.42 -10.40
N LEU A 574 -9.78 14.86 -9.44
CA LEU A 574 -9.50 13.41 -9.40
C LEU A 574 -10.76 12.56 -9.16
N ALA A 575 -11.68 13.04 -8.31
CA ALA A 575 -12.97 12.37 -8.09
C ALA A 575 -13.82 12.38 -9.37
N SER A 576 -13.93 13.54 -10.03
CA SER A 576 -14.69 13.68 -11.29
C SER A 576 -14.11 12.84 -12.43
N ILE A 577 -12.78 12.66 -12.48
CA ILE A 577 -12.11 11.71 -13.40
C ILE A 577 -12.58 10.27 -13.14
N GLY A 578 -12.70 9.87 -11.88
CA GLY A 578 -13.23 8.55 -11.50
C GLY A 578 -14.66 8.34 -12.04
N GLU A 579 -15.53 9.34 -11.91
CA GLU A 579 -16.90 9.29 -12.43
C GLU A 579 -16.96 9.27 -13.96
N ALA A 580 -16.16 10.10 -14.63
CA ALA A 580 -16.06 10.13 -16.08
C ALA A 580 -15.59 8.78 -16.64
N ALA A 581 -14.57 8.16 -16.03
CA ALA A 581 -14.07 6.85 -16.42
C ALA A 581 -15.14 5.75 -16.26
N ARG A 582 -15.94 5.78 -15.18
CA ARG A 582 -17.06 4.84 -15.01
C ARG A 582 -18.16 5.05 -16.03
N THR A 583 -18.51 6.31 -16.32
CA THR A 583 -19.51 6.67 -17.33
C THR A 583 -19.09 6.20 -18.72
N LEU A 584 -17.79 6.31 -19.03
CA LEU A 584 -17.18 5.77 -20.25
C LEU A 584 -17.09 4.24 -20.29
N GLY A 585 -17.31 3.55 -19.17
CA GLY A 585 -17.12 2.10 -19.06
C GLY A 585 -15.66 1.68 -19.22
N VAL A 586 -14.69 2.53 -18.87
CA VAL A 586 -13.26 2.25 -19.03
C VAL A 586 -12.53 2.22 -17.67
N PRO A 587 -11.70 1.20 -17.40
CA PRO A 587 -10.91 1.17 -16.19
C PRO A 587 -9.75 2.16 -16.26
N VAL A 588 -9.41 2.78 -15.14
CA VAL A 588 -8.17 3.58 -15.00
C VAL A 588 -7.02 2.60 -14.82
N ARG A 589 -6.28 2.31 -15.88
CA ARG A 589 -5.21 1.30 -15.87
C ARG A 589 -3.87 1.84 -15.41
N ILE A 590 -3.65 3.14 -15.54
CA ILE A 590 -2.45 3.79 -15.03
C ILE A 590 -2.84 5.01 -14.24
N TYR A 591 -2.37 5.04 -12.98
CA TYR A 591 -2.40 6.22 -12.13
C TYR A 591 -0.95 6.63 -11.79
N TYR A 592 -0.47 7.74 -12.33
CA TYR A 592 0.90 8.23 -12.12
C TYR A 592 0.93 9.44 -11.20
N THR A 593 1.65 9.34 -10.07
CA THR A 593 1.68 10.39 -9.04
C THR A 593 3.01 11.12 -8.94
N SER A 594 3.99 10.82 -9.80
CA SER A 594 5.37 11.29 -9.62
C SER A 594 5.82 11.05 -8.15
N ASN A 595 6.57 12.00 -7.58
CA ASN A 595 6.93 12.05 -6.17
C ASN A 595 5.97 12.91 -5.33
N ALA A 596 4.82 13.37 -5.86
CA ALA A 596 3.95 14.33 -5.18
C ALA A 596 3.51 13.89 -3.78
N PRO A 597 3.15 12.60 -3.53
CA PRO A 597 2.87 12.13 -2.18
C PRO A 597 4.00 12.39 -1.19
N THR A 598 5.25 12.19 -1.60
CA THR A 598 6.41 12.49 -0.74
C THR A 598 6.65 13.99 -0.61
N ALA A 599 6.32 14.77 -1.63
CA ALA A 599 6.50 16.21 -1.63
C ALA A 599 5.62 16.87 -0.54
N TRP A 600 4.36 16.46 -0.39
CA TRP A 600 3.47 17.01 0.63
C TRP A 600 3.63 16.39 2.04
N GLY A 601 4.77 15.77 2.33
CA GLY A 601 5.05 15.20 3.65
C GLY A 601 4.67 13.72 3.78
N GLY A 602 4.12 13.11 2.73
CA GLY A 602 3.80 11.68 2.72
C GLY A 602 2.41 11.34 3.25
N GLN A 603 1.66 12.29 3.82
CA GLN A 603 0.35 12.02 4.41
C GLN A 603 -0.68 11.54 3.36
N ILE A 604 -1.53 10.60 3.76
CA ILE A 604 -2.71 10.12 3.03
C ILE A 604 -3.92 10.73 3.74
N THR A 605 -4.34 11.90 3.27
CA THR A 605 -5.55 12.58 3.77
C THR A 605 -6.81 11.79 3.38
N ASP A 606 -7.93 12.04 4.07
CA ASP A 606 -9.20 11.37 3.75
C ASP A 606 -9.71 11.74 2.37
N ALA A 607 -9.51 12.99 1.94
CA ALA A 607 -9.80 13.41 0.58
C ALA A 607 -8.97 12.62 -0.45
N TYR A 608 -7.65 12.51 -0.27
CA TYR A 608 -6.81 11.71 -1.17
C TYR A 608 -7.21 10.23 -1.17
N ARG A 609 -7.50 9.68 0.01
CA ARG A 609 -7.97 8.30 0.20
C ARG A 609 -9.27 8.08 -0.57
N ALA A 610 -10.27 8.93 -0.38
CA ALA A 610 -11.55 8.85 -1.06
C ALA A 610 -11.40 8.96 -2.58
N ASN A 611 -10.57 9.91 -3.06
CA ASN A 611 -10.31 10.11 -4.49
C ASN A 611 -9.71 8.85 -5.14
N VAL A 612 -8.68 8.23 -4.52
CA VAL A 612 -8.05 7.01 -5.08
C VAL A 612 -8.97 5.80 -4.98
N LEU A 613 -9.75 5.68 -3.91
CA LEU A 613 -10.78 4.63 -3.78
C LEU A 613 -11.90 4.79 -4.82
N GLY A 614 -12.13 6.01 -5.30
CA GLY A 614 -13.07 6.33 -6.38
C GLY A 614 -12.58 5.93 -7.78
N LEU A 615 -11.29 5.70 -8.01
CA LEU A 615 -10.83 5.31 -9.35
C LEU A 615 -11.28 3.89 -9.72
N PRO A 616 -11.86 3.66 -10.91
CA PRO A 616 -12.30 2.33 -11.34
C PRO A 616 -11.08 1.48 -11.76
N PHE A 617 -10.41 0.87 -10.78
CA PHE A 617 -9.30 -0.04 -11.01
C PHE A 617 -9.75 -1.48 -11.33
N ASP A 618 -9.17 -2.04 -12.39
CA ASP A 618 -9.33 -3.44 -12.77
C ASP A 618 -8.13 -4.28 -12.30
N GLU A 619 -8.11 -5.56 -12.69
CA GLU A 619 -7.02 -6.49 -12.39
C GLU A 619 -5.67 -6.09 -13.02
N ARG A 620 -5.69 -5.20 -14.03
CA ARG A 620 -4.50 -4.73 -14.76
C ARG A 620 -4.04 -3.33 -14.33
N SER A 621 -4.83 -2.64 -13.53
CA SER A 621 -4.50 -1.30 -13.07
C SER A 621 -3.21 -1.27 -12.26
N VAL A 622 -2.35 -0.30 -12.55
CA VAL A 622 -1.10 -0.05 -11.85
C VAL A 622 -0.96 1.40 -11.43
N VAL A 623 -0.26 1.61 -10.33
CA VAL A 623 0.09 2.93 -9.81
C VAL A 623 1.59 3.12 -9.92
N LEU A 624 1.99 4.19 -10.60
CA LEU A 624 3.37 4.53 -10.88
C LEU A 624 3.78 5.73 -10.02
N ARG A 625 4.91 5.62 -9.32
CA ARG A 625 5.39 6.71 -8.47
C ARG A 625 6.89 6.67 -8.24
N THR A 626 7.45 7.82 -7.91
CA THR A 626 8.85 7.96 -7.54
C THR A 626 9.00 8.38 -6.07
N THR A 627 10.12 7.98 -5.47
CA THR A 627 10.51 8.39 -4.12
C THR A 627 11.96 8.89 -4.16
N ASP A 628 12.30 9.85 -3.32
CA ASP A 628 13.68 10.41 -3.22
C ASP A 628 14.67 9.43 -2.55
N GLY A 629 14.25 8.18 -2.32
CA GLY A 629 15.02 7.12 -1.67
C GLY A 629 14.46 5.72 -1.97
N GLY A 630 15.35 4.76 -2.20
CA GLY A 630 15.03 3.33 -2.30
C GLY A 630 14.89 2.64 -0.94
N GLY A 631 15.29 3.30 0.15
CA GLY A 631 15.39 2.70 1.49
C GLY A 631 16.63 1.78 1.58
N SER A 632 16.42 0.52 1.97
CA SER A 632 17.47 -0.52 2.03
C SER A 632 17.85 -1.10 0.66
N LEU A 633 17.12 -0.70 -0.39
CA LEU A 633 17.31 -1.15 -1.76
C LEU A 633 18.30 -0.25 -2.49
N ARG A 634 19.03 -0.84 -3.45
CA ARG A 634 20.00 -0.11 -4.25
C ARG A 634 19.30 1.01 -5.02
N GLN A 635 19.99 2.13 -5.23
CA GLN A 635 19.48 3.26 -5.99
C GLN A 635 20.62 3.87 -6.78
N LYS A 636 20.41 4.06 -8.09
CA LYS A 636 21.44 4.59 -9.01
C LYS A 636 21.28 6.09 -9.30
N THR A 637 20.09 6.62 -9.09
CA THR A 637 19.71 7.99 -9.44
C THR A 637 18.92 8.61 -8.31
N LYS A 638 18.72 9.94 -8.33
CA LYS A 638 17.90 10.65 -7.34
C LYS A 638 16.54 9.99 -7.09
N TRP A 639 15.89 9.50 -8.13
CA TRP A 639 14.58 8.86 -8.00
C TRP A 639 14.66 7.34 -7.99
N HIS A 640 13.96 6.74 -7.03
CA HIS A 640 13.62 5.32 -7.02
C HIS A 640 12.19 5.14 -7.54
N HIS A 641 12.00 4.25 -8.51
CA HIS A 641 10.72 4.03 -9.19
C HIS A 641 9.98 2.90 -8.48
N ASN A 642 8.67 3.05 -8.34
CA ASN A 642 7.81 2.04 -7.72
C ASN A 642 6.62 1.79 -8.65
N VAL A 643 6.26 0.52 -8.85
CA VAL A 643 5.02 0.11 -9.48
C VAL A 643 4.22 -0.73 -8.50
N GLN A 644 2.97 -0.34 -8.24
CA GLN A 644 2.07 -1.03 -7.33
C GLN A 644 0.79 -1.43 -8.05
N TRP A 645 0.27 -2.61 -7.77
CA TRP A 645 -1.05 -3.01 -8.27
C TRP A 645 -2.14 -2.08 -7.72
N GLY A 646 -3.01 -1.58 -8.60
CA GLY A 646 -4.05 -0.60 -8.26
C GLY A 646 -4.98 -1.12 -7.17
N ARG A 647 -5.49 -2.35 -7.31
CA ARG A 647 -6.37 -2.95 -6.30
C ARG A 647 -5.66 -3.22 -4.98
N HIS A 648 -4.36 -3.53 -4.99
CA HIS A 648 -3.58 -3.63 -3.75
C HIS A 648 -3.42 -2.26 -3.06
N MET A 649 -3.21 -1.17 -3.82
CA MET A 649 -3.22 0.17 -3.23
C MET A 649 -4.58 0.48 -2.60
N GLN A 650 -5.69 0.23 -3.30
CA GLN A 650 -7.03 0.45 -2.76
C GLN A 650 -7.32 -0.44 -1.53
N ALA A 651 -6.87 -1.69 -1.52
CA ALA A 651 -7.01 -2.58 -0.36
C ALA A 651 -6.28 -2.02 0.88
N ARG A 652 -5.07 -1.50 0.71
CA ARG A 652 -4.35 -0.82 1.80
C ARG A 652 -5.06 0.45 2.25
N LEU A 653 -5.54 1.27 1.31
CA LEU A 653 -6.24 2.51 1.62
C LEU A 653 -7.60 2.30 2.32
N ARG A 654 -8.20 1.11 2.29
CA ARG A 654 -9.40 0.80 3.08
C ARG A 654 -9.11 0.46 4.54
N ARG A 655 -7.83 0.25 4.90
CA ARG A 655 -7.45 -0.17 6.25
C ARG A 655 -6.90 1.00 7.07
N PRO A 656 -7.17 1.01 8.39
CA PRO A 656 -6.52 1.94 9.29
C PRO A 656 -5.00 1.72 9.31
N GLY A 657 -4.26 2.75 9.67
CA GLY A 657 -2.79 2.73 9.74
C GLY A 657 -2.07 2.92 8.41
N TYR A 658 -2.73 2.88 7.24
CA TYR A 658 -2.13 3.30 5.95
C TYR A 658 -2.35 4.80 5.70
N ASP A 659 -1.86 5.61 6.63
CA ASP A 659 -1.98 7.07 6.70
C ASP A 659 -0.84 7.83 6.00
N THR A 660 0.17 7.11 5.51
CA THR A 660 1.31 7.70 4.81
C THR A 660 1.68 6.87 3.58
N VAL A 661 2.22 7.54 2.55
CA VAL A 661 2.71 6.90 1.33
C VAL A 661 3.74 5.83 1.64
N TRP A 662 4.60 6.05 2.64
CA TRP A 662 5.63 5.10 3.06
C TRP A 662 5.06 3.78 3.55
N LYS A 663 3.97 3.83 4.33
CA LYS A 663 3.21 2.65 4.73
C LYS A 663 2.47 2.04 3.54
N VAL A 664 1.85 2.85 2.68
CA VAL A 664 1.19 2.37 1.45
C VAL A 664 2.15 1.61 0.54
N ILE A 665 3.44 1.95 0.53
CA ILE A 665 4.48 1.27 -0.25
C ILE A 665 5.39 0.32 0.55
N GLU A 666 5.02 -0.03 1.79
CA GLU A 666 5.77 -0.97 2.60
C GLU A 666 5.75 -2.38 1.98
N GLY A 667 6.83 -3.15 2.11
CA GLY A 667 6.92 -4.50 1.56
C GLY A 667 7.15 -4.52 0.05
N ARG A 668 7.62 -3.41 -0.53
CA ARG A 668 8.11 -3.37 -1.91
C ARG A 668 9.36 -4.24 -2.05
N ILE A 669 9.48 -4.92 -3.19
CA ILE A 669 10.61 -5.79 -3.52
C ILE A 669 11.34 -5.27 -4.76
N PRO A 670 12.63 -5.59 -4.95
CA PRO A 670 13.36 -5.21 -6.15
C PRO A 670 12.57 -5.60 -7.40
N GLY A 671 12.57 -4.77 -8.44
CA GLY A 671 12.10 -5.12 -9.78
C GLY A 671 13.22 -5.66 -10.66
N ASP A 672 12.97 -5.76 -11.97
CA ASP A 672 13.98 -6.19 -12.96
C ASP A 672 15.11 -5.18 -13.20
N ASP A 673 15.03 -4.00 -12.57
CA ASP A 673 16.09 -3.00 -12.55
C ASP A 673 16.35 -2.52 -11.12
N ASP A 674 17.63 -2.30 -10.78
CA ASP A 674 18.06 -1.85 -9.45
C ASP A 674 17.35 -0.58 -8.96
N ALA A 675 16.82 0.28 -9.84
CA ALA A 675 16.11 1.50 -9.45
C ALA A 675 14.58 1.38 -9.50
N LEU A 676 14.06 0.16 -9.64
CA LEU A 676 12.63 -0.15 -9.65
C LEU A 676 12.29 -1.08 -8.49
N THR A 677 11.14 -0.86 -7.89
CA THR A 677 10.47 -1.82 -7.01
C THR A 677 9.08 -2.12 -7.48
N VAL A 678 8.63 -3.33 -7.17
CA VAL A 678 7.28 -3.81 -7.45
C VAL A 678 6.54 -4.07 -6.14
N LEU A 679 5.21 -3.94 -6.17
CA LEU A 679 4.39 -4.12 -4.98
C LEU A 679 3.00 -4.68 -5.30
N GLY A 680 2.69 -5.84 -4.73
CA GLY A 680 1.33 -6.41 -4.71
C GLY A 680 0.77 -6.78 -6.08
N LEU A 681 1.61 -6.98 -7.10
CA LEU A 681 1.18 -7.36 -8.45
C LEU A 681 0.87 -8.88 -8.49
N PRO A 682 -0.32 -9.31 -8.93
CA PRO A 682 -0.76 -10.72 -8.80
C PRO A 682 0.09 -11.70 -9.62
N SER A 683 0.19 -12.93 -9.14
CA SER A 683 0.68 -14.08 -9.93
C SER A 683 -0.33 -14.42 -11.04
N PRO A 684 0.08 -14.98 -12.19
CA PRO A 684 -0.85 -15.43 -13.25
C PRO A 684 -1.88 -16.44 -12.77
N ASP A 685 -1.51 -17.24 -11.78
CA ASP A 685 -2.37 -18.29 -11.20
C ASP A 685 -3.32 -17.74 -10.12
N ALA A 686 -3.40 -16.41 -9.94
CA ALA A 686 -4.35 -15.78 -9.03
C ALA A 686 -5.79 -15.96 -9.56
N PRO A 687 -6.72 -16.57 -8.80
CA PRO A 687 -8.09 -16.82 -9.23
C PRO A 687 -8.90 -15.56 -9.55
#